data_AF-A0A8T4R0I3-F1
#
_entry.id   AF-A0A8T4R0I3-F1
#
_cell.length_a   1.000
_cell.length_b   1.000
_cell.length_c   1.000
_cell.angle_alpha   90.00
_cell.angle_beta   90.00
_cell.angle_gamma   90.00
#
_symmetry.space_group_name_H-M   'P 1'
#
loop_
_entity.id
_entity.type
_entity.pdbx_description
1 polymer ?
#
loop_
_entity_poly.entity_id
_entity_poly.type
_entity_poly.pdbx_seq_one_letter_code
_entity_poly.pdbx_strand_id
1 'polypeptide(L)'
;MYQRHHKRWLIFVVCLVILSLFSVRLTDAKFSDLTSEQKQVYWKCLENSGCSQLLKNKEYADYKTCSLNCIGQASQFSPEQNWCEDSDGQDFFTKGTVKSYLYPSGKEDYGYTFGVTTYLMEGICKNNKYLRIQKDCKELGNFEYKDGACVKKEEFWEVGFPWKKLEMTNNNAPADNLFGEPLSDIITYLSSGELKSLSDGKFLTDNKEYSYFQYLFLSPPDESAQPKGNTGIIKYTTNSLGQTADFLYFKAGKEIARYRTEFYTKNIAGSIDYAEIAYTEFINKKIKLFGTEYTIISATPMTDSPYGIKLILNDGKKNLDLEDSNIIDNLFSATLKVNGESIDGTEIKIEGIVEGGSAKINMIEVKVIAQKDYFVSANTKLSEAIKQAGEKPEALFTENWDIRYDGLTTENTHDIKLSAPSNSKYALTWYDGDNNKVEMPLVYAKAGQTFILGEEVTEKALVIKEGIPINKDDYFVVTGGNPVEGNAQSYLLQYKGSDNTGKTSPKIKFKSIGSGETLEYSLSQDNLQFDLNLGKYSFEVIPVQGTEEDNFPILVDLDTTEKNILADPIITTFLESEQTEVWFEEEKYTLKLMYVDPTYVKLEVNGEKTDKLSLGNTIKIGGLEIEVVEILYQSYAGGVHAASFLFKELPSNKGIGKDQPPVIDNYGTKIGFSHYPASESFVPLTDFSLTITAPNGDDYDNQKPSEIKLILKAAEGAKIDITSFAMDGNLNTLITPVNEPTIASGYTSLGGKLTLTTPQDSPAEFIYGYPEKQRLPKVKIIAFS
;
A
#
# COMPACT_ATOMS: atom_id res chain seq x y z
N MET A 1 -69.44 15.17 58.10
CA MET A 1 -68.39 14.21 57.70
C MET A 1 -67.17 15.03 57.31
N TYR A 2 -66.01 14.94 57.99
CA TYR A 2 -65.11 13.78 58.12
C TYR A 2 -64.36 13.47 56.81
N GLN A 3 -63.03 13.43 56.87
CA GLN A 3 -62.05 13.24 55.79
C GLN A 3 -62.01 14.24 54.61
N ARG A 4 -61.11 15.23 54.72
CA ARG A 4 -60.10 15.54 53.67
C ARG A 4 -58.85 16.32 54.12
N HIS A 5 -58.66 16.55 55.43
CA HIS A 5 -57.58 17.39 55.97
C HIS A 5 -56.15 16.81 55.93
N HIS A 6 -55.95 15.49 55.76
CA HIS A 6 -54.64 14.87 56.02
C HIS A 6 -53.59 14.93 54.89
N LYS A 7 -53.95 15.27 53.63
CA LYS A 7 -52.98 15.26 52.51
C LYS A 7 -52.15 16.54 52.32
N ARG A 8 -52.49 17.68 52.95
CA ARG A 8 -51.72 18.93 52.80
C ARG A 8 -50.63 19.14 53.86
N TRP A 9 -50.80 18.62 55.08
CA TRP A 9 -49.82 18.81 56.16
C TRP A 9 -48.54 17.97 55.96
N LEU A 10 -48.68 16.73 55.46
CA LEU A 10 -47.53 15.85 55.24
C LEU A 10 -46.56 16.41 54.18
N ILE A 11 -47.08 16.99 53.10
CA ILE A 11 -46.27 17.61 52.04
C ILE A 11 -45.50 18.82 52.58
N PHE A 12 -46.12 19.67 53.38
CA PHE A 12 -45.47 20.87 53.93
C PHE A 12 -44.33 20.52 54.90
N VAL A 13 -44.51 19.49 55.74
CA VAL A 13 -43.46 19.00 56.65
C VAL A 13 -42.32 18.32 55.88
N VAL A 14 -42.62 17.50 54.86
CA VAL A 14 -41.59 16.88 54.01
C VAL A 14 -40.78 17.93 53.24
N CYS A 15 -41.41 18.96 52.68
CA CYS A 15 -40.70 20.07 52.05
C CYS A 15 -39.80 20.84 53.03
N LEU A 16 -40.26 21.09 54.26
CA LEU A 16 -39.44 21.77 55.29
C LEU A 16 -38.25 20.91 55.77
N VAL A 17 -38.41 19.60 55.89
CA VAL A 17 -37.30 18.69 56.24
C VAL A 17 -36.29 18.60 55.08
N ILE A 18 -36.74 18.54 53.83
CA ILE A 18 -35.83 18.55 52.67
C ILE A 18 -35.10 19.91 52.54
N LEU A 19 -35.78 21.03 52.80
CA LEU A 19 -35.14 22.35 52.87
C LEU A 19 -34.12 22.47 54.02
N SER A 20 -34.29 21.72 55.10
CA SER A 20 -33.30 21.66 56.20
C SER A 20 -32.03 20.86 55.86
N LEU A 21 -32.05 20.06 54.78
CA LEU A 21 -30.89 19.30 54.29
C LEU A 21 -30.11 20.03 53.19
N PHE A 22 -30.71 21.02 52.53
CA PHE A 22 -30.04 21.94 51.59
C PHE A 22 -29.92 23.37 52.14
N SER A 23 -29.61 23.49 53.44
CA SER A 23 -29.02 24.73 53.96
C SER A 23 -27.60 24.89 53.41
N VAL A 24 -27.48 25.38 52.17
CA VAL A 24 -26.22 25.89 51.62
C VAL A 24 -25.78 27.02 52.53
N ARG A 25 -24.83 26.74 53.44
CA ARG A 25 -24.10 27.81 54.11
C ARG A 25 -23.34 28.57 53.04
N LEU A 26 -23.79 29.77 52.74
CA LEU A 26 -22.94 30.78 52.12
C LEU A 26 -21.75 30.96 53.06
N THR A 27 -20.60 30.42 52.68
CA THR A 27 -19.37 30.54 53.47
C THR A 27 -18.74 31.89 53.17
N ASP A 28 -18.37 32.64 54.20
CA ASP A 28 -17.57 33.88 54.05
C ASP A 28 -16.12 33.61 53.59
N ALA A 29 -15.76 32.34 53.38
CA ALA A 29 -14.48 31.92 52.82
C ALA A 29 -14.26 32.52 51.44
N LYS A 30 -13.09 33.13 51.23
CA LYS A 30 -12.66 33.67 49.93
C LYS A 30 -11.65 32.72 49.30
N PHE A 31 -11.49 32.80 47.98
CA PHE A 31 -10.45 32.04 47.28
C PHE A 31 -9.03 32.30 47.82
N SER A 32 -8.75 33.48 48.38
CA SER A 32 -7.49 33.78 49.08
C SER A 32 -7.22 32.80 50.23
N ASP A 33 -8.26 32.47 50.99
CA ASP A 33 -8.19 31.86 52.33
C ASP A 33 -8.09 30.32 52.27
N LEU A 34 -8.42 29.74 51.12
CA LEU A 34 -8.33 28.31 50.84
C LEU A 34 -6.87 27.80 50.89
N THR A 35 -6.63 26.58 51.39
CA THR A 35 -5.31 25.93 51.28
C THR A 35 -4.95 25.57 49.84
N SER A 36 -3.71 25.18 49.55
CA SER A 36 -3.28 24.75 48.21
C SER A 36 -4.04 23.53 47.69
N GLU A 37 -4.50 22.64 48.57
CA GLU A 37 -5.31 21.48 48.26
C GLU A 37 -6.77 21.87 48.00
N GLN A 38 -7.34 22.72 48.86
CA GLN A 38 -8.68 23.29 48.65
C GLN A 38 -8.77 24.09 47.35
N LYS A 39 -7.72 24.85 47.01
CA LYS A 39 -7.60 25.56 45.72
C LYS A 39 -7.66 24.61 44.52
N GLN A 40 -7.08 23.41 44.62
CA GLN A 40 -7.21 22.39 43.55
C GLN A 40 -8.64 21.86 43.43
N VAL A 41 -9.33 21.62 44.54
CA VAL A 41 -10.76 21.25 44.54
C VAL A 41 -11.64 22.34 43.94
N TYR A 42 -11.36 23.61 44.23
CA TYR A 42 -12.01 24.76 43.60
C TYR A 42 -11.85 24.77 42.08
N TRP A 43 -10.63 24.60 41.56
CA TRP A 43 -10.38 24.58 40.11
C TRP A 43 -11.08 23.40 39.43
N LYS A 44 -11.02 22.20 40.02
CA LYS A 44 -11.72 20.99 39.53
C LYS A 44 -13.24 21.17 39.53
N CYS A 45 -13.80 21.90 40.50
CA CYS A 45 -15.21 22.25 40.53
C CYS A 45 -15.58 23.27 39.43
N LEU A 46 -14.78 24.30 39.18
CA LEU A 46 -15.03 25.29 38.12
C LEU A 46 -15.08 24.66 36.72
N GLU A 47 -14.27 23.63 36.51
CA GLU A 47 -14.24 22.81 35.30
C GLU A 47 -15.47 21.90 35.21
N ASN A 48 -15.66 21.00 36.18
CA ASN A 48 -16.77 20.04 36.19
C ASN A 48 -18.16 20.68 36.20
N SER A 49 -18.31 21.88 36.78
CA SER A 49 -19.59 22.61 36.87
C SER A 49 -19.80 23.57 35.69
N GLY A 50 -18.92 23.58 34.69
CA GLY A 50 -19.02 24.46 33.52
C GLY A 50 -18.77 25.96 33.79
N CYS A 51 -18.42 26.35 35.03
CA CYS A 51 -18.22 27.75 35.41
C CYS A 51 -17.20 28.46 34.50
N SER A 52 -16.12 27.76 34.11
CA SER A 52 -15.10 28.27 33.20
C SER A 52 -15.65 28.66 31.82
N GLN A 53 -16.77 28.10 31.37
CA GLN A 53 -17.43 28.49 30.13
C GLN A 53 -18.29 29.75 30.30
N LEU A 54 -19.00 29.89 31.43
CA LEU A 54 -19.74 31.12 31.77
C LEU A 54 -18.80 32.34 31.75
N LEU A 55 -17.58 32.19 32.28
CA LEU A 55 -16.56 33.25 32.23
C LEU A 55 -16.13 33.61 30.80
N LYS A 56 -15.90 32.61 29.93
CA LYS A 56 -15.58 32.83 28.50
C LYS A 56 -16.71 33.53 27.76
N ASN A 57 -17.96 33.15 28.04
CA ASN A 57 -19.17 33.75 27.47
C ASN A 57 -19.48 35.16 28.02
N LYS A 58 -18.75 35.62 29.04
CA LYS A 58 -18.96 36.90 29.78
C LYS A 58 -20.26 36.92 30.61
N GLU A 59 -20.78 35.75 30.98
CA GLU A 59 -21.94 35.56 31.85
C GLU A 59 -21.55 35.77 33.33
N TYR A 60 -21.14 36.99 33.67
CA TYR A 60 -20.43 37.28 34.93
C TYR A 60 -21.25 37.04 36.21
N ALA A 61 -22.58 37.16 36.15
CA ALA A 61 -23.45 36.92 37.31
C ALA A 61 -23.54 35.42 37.67
N ASP A 62 -23.73 34.60 36.65
CA ASP A 62 -23.85 33.15 36.75
C ASP A 62 -22.48 32.52 37.01
N TYR A 63 -21.41 33.02 36.36
CA TYR A 63 -20.03 32.69 36.71
C TYR A 63 -19.72 32.98 38.19
N LYS A 64 -20.09 34.16 38.70
CA LYS A 64 -19.88 34.51 40.12
C LYS A 64 -20.61 33.55 41.05
N THR A 65 -21.83 33.16 40.73
CA THR A 65 -22.63 32.21 41.52
C THR A 65 -22.02 30.80 41.48
N CYS A 66 -21.62 30.34 40.29
CA CYS A 66 -20.96 29.06 40.06
C CYS A 66 -19.60 28.98 40.80
N SER A 67 -18.79 30.05 40.71
CA SER A 67 -17.52 30.20 41.43
C SER A 67 -17.71 30.20 42.96
N LEU A 68 -18.69 30.93 43.49
CA LEU A 68 -18.98 30.93 44.93
C LEU A 68 -19.41 29.54 45.44
N ASN A 69 -20.21 28.80 44.68
CA ASN A 69 -20.55 27.40 45.00
C ASN A 69 -19.29 26.51 45.04
N CYS A 70 -18.35 26.70 44.11
CA CYS A 70 -17.07 25.99 44.11
C CYS A 70 -16.14 26.39 45.27
N ILE A 71 -16.16 27.66 45.72
CA ILE A 71 -15.45 28.07 46.95
C ILE A 71 -16.09 27.39 48.17
N GLY A 72 -17.42 27.30 48.22
CA GLY A 72 -18.15 26.57 49.25
C GLY A 72 -17.71 25.11 49.35
N GLN A 73 -17.74 24.37 48.23
CA GLN A 73 -17.26 22.98 48.17
C GLN A 73 -15.78 22.85 48.57
N ALA A 74 -14.92 23.71 48.03
CA ALA A 74 -13.49 23.71 48.33
C ALA A 74 -13.18 24.00 49.81
N SER A 75 -13.91 24.93 50.44
CA SER A 75 -13.71 25.29 51.85
C SER A 75 -14.09 24.17 52.82
N GLN A 76 -14.92 23.21 52.39
CA GLN A 76 -15.28 22.02 53.15
C GLN A 76 -14.33 20.84 52.92
N PHE A 77 -13.41 20.91 51.95
CA PHE A 77 -12.41 19.88 51.74
C PHE A 77 -11.35 19.92 52.84
N SER A 78 -11.29 18.87 53.65
CA SER A 78 -10.25 18.62 54.64
C SER A 78 -9.44 17.39 54.21
N PRO A 79 -8.19 17.53 53.75
CA PRO A 79 -7.38 16.38 53.36
C PRO A 79 -6.90 15.60 54.59
N GLU A 80 -7.48 14.42 54.82
CA GLU A 80 -6.82 13.37 55.59
C GLU A 80 -5.55 12.94 54.85
N GLN A 81 -4.41 13.52 55.22
CA GLN A 81 -3.12 13.18 54.61
C GLN A 81 -2.61 11.85 55.15
N ASN A 82 -2.28 10.93 54.23
CA ASN A 82 -0.95 10.30 54.14
C ASN A 82 -0.86 9.28 52.99
N TRP A 83 -1.37 9.61 51.80
CA TRP A 83 -1.24 8.73 50.63
C TRP A 83 -1.10 9.50 49.32
N CYS A 84 -0.04 9.14 48.61
CA CYS A 84 0.31 9.54 47.27
C CYS A 84 1.38 8.53 46.81
N GLU A 85 1.27 8.05 45.58
CA GLU A 85 2.13 7.03 44.98
C GLU A 85 2.60 7.52 43.62
N ASP A 86 3.85 7.21 43.29
CA ASP A 86 4.56 7.66 42.10
C ASP A 86 5.10 6.43 41.36
N SER A 87 5.07 6.45 40.02
CA SER A 87 5.61 5.36 39.20
C SER A 87 7.13 5.45 39.01
N ASP A 88 7.65 6.67 38.99
CA ASP A 88 8.96 7.04 38.46
C ASP A 88 9.57 8.27 39.19
N GLY A 89 8.77 9.11 39.84
CA GLY A 89 9.21 10.03 40.89
C GLY A 89 9.51 11.46 40.43
N GLN A 90 10.57 11.64 39.64
CA GLN A 90 10.86 12.87 38.93
C GLN A 90 11.76 12.56 37.73
N ASP A 91 11.18 11.95 36.70
CA ASP A 91 11.84 11.53 35.47
C ASP A 91 11.16 12.12 34.23
N PHE A 92 11.65 13.29 33.80
CA PHE A 92 11.15 13.98 32.61
C PHE A 92 11.21 13.16 31.31
N PHE A 93 11.87 11.99 31.28
CA PHE A 93 12.10 11.20 30.07
C PHE A 93 11.15 10.00 29.91
N THR A 94 10.39 9.66 30.95
CA THR A 94 9.39 8.59 30.97
C THR A 94 7.99 9.21 31.13
N LYS A 95 6.91 8.49 30.78
CA LYS A 95 5.54 8.94 31.02
C LYS A 95 5.04 8.38 32.35
N GLY A 96 5.08 9.20 33.39
CA GLY A 96 4.67 8.84 34.74
C GLY A 96 3.16 8.88 34.97
N THR A 97 2.75 8.43 36.15
CA THR A 97 1.37 8.43 36.65
C THR A 97 1.34 8.51 38.17
N VAL A 98 1.05 9.70 38.71
CA VAL A 98 0.94 9.89 40.17
C VAL A 98 -0.49 9.62 40.65
N LYS A 99 -0.63 8.69 41.59
CA LYS A 99 -1.87 8.41 42.32
C LYS A 99 -1.91 9.21 43.62
N SER A 100 -3.08 9.68 44.02
CA SER A 100 -3.28 10.39 45.30
C SER A 100 -4.77 10.51 45.64
N TYR A 101 -5.12 11.01 46.82
CA TYR A 101 -6.53 11.33 47.15
C TYR A 101 -7.24 12.27 46.17
N LEU A 102 -6.50 13.13 45.44
CA LEU A 102 -7.07 14.02 44.40
C LEU A 102 -7.25 13.33 43.04
N TYR A 103 -6.46 12.27 42.81
CA TYR A 103 -6.42 11.46 41.58
C TYR A 103 -6.30 9.95 41.95
N PRO A 104 -7.35 9.31 42.51
CA PRO A 104 -7.24 7.94 43.02
C PRO A 104 -7.01 6.90 41.92
N SER A 105 -7.54 7.16 40.72
CA SER A 105 -7.30 6.37 39.51
C SER A 105 -5.90 6.54 38.91
N GLY A 106 -5.07 7.44 39.48
CA GLY A 106 -3.88 7.97 38.84
C GLY A 106 -4.16 9.23 38.04
N LYS A 107 -3.11 10.00 37.79
CA LYS A 107 -3.06 11.06 36.79
C LYS A 107 -1.74 10.94 36.04
N GLU A 108 -1.83 10.68 34.74
CA GLU A 108 -0.69 10.64 33.84
C GLU A 108 0.02 12.00 33.73
N ASP A 109 1.29 11.94 33.37
CA ASP A 109 2.01 13.08 32.83
C ASP A 109 1.45 13.51 31.47
N TYR A 110 1.50 14.83 31.24
CA TYR A 110 0.73 15.47 30.18
C TYR A 110 1.45 16.70 29.65
N GLY A 111 0.95 17.23 28.53
CA GLY A 111 1.43 18.47 27.94
C GLY A 111 0.47 19.61 28.22
N TYR A 112 1.00 20.81 28.47
CA TYR A 112 0.17 22.01 28.49
C TYR A 112 0.89 23.16 27.79
N THR A 113 0.21 23.78 26.82
CA THR A 113 0.76 24.79 25.93
C THR A 113 0.54 26.20 26.47
N PHE A 114 1.63 26.97 26.61
CA PHE A 114 1.59 28.41 26.84
C PHE A 114 2.08 29.13 25.58
N GLY A 115 1.19 29.82 24.88
CA GLY A 115 1.50 30.47 23.60
C GLY A 115 1.84 29.44 22.52
N VAL A 116 3.12 29.35 22.15
CA VAL A 116 3.65 28.42 21.14
C VAL A 116 4.53 27.30 21.72
N THR A 117 4.71 27.25 23.04
CA THR A 117 5.54 26.24 23.71
C THR A 117 4.68 25.31 24.54
N THR A 118 4.81 24.00 24.31
CA THR A 118 4.23 22.95 25.16
C THR A 118 5.25 22.50 26.21
N TYR A 119 4.82 22.43 27.46
CA TYR A 119 5.67 22.07 28.61
C TYR A 119 5.16 20.78 29.27
N LEU A 120 6.09 20.06 29.92
CA LEU A 120 5.88 18.94 30.85
C LEU A 120 6.04 19.47 32.29
N MET A 121 5.09 19.59 33.22
CA MET A 121 3.74 19.05 33.43
C MET A 121 3.68 17.66 34.08
N GLU A 122 4.87 17.05 34.23
CA GLU A 122 5.33 16.15 35.31
C GLU A 122 4.54 16.28 36.62
N GLY A 123 3.76 15.26 36.97
CA GLY A 123 3.30 15.01 38.33
C GLY A 123 4.44 14.43 39.15
N ILE A 124 4.59 14.88 40.40
CA ILE A 124 5.50 14.25 41.36
C ILE A 124 4.81 14.02 42.69
N CYS A 125 5.23 12.98 43.41
CA CYS A 125 4.82 12.72 44.77
C CYS A 125 5.84 13.27 45.77
N LYS A 126 5.46 14.27 46.58
CA LYS A 126 6.34 14.89 47.56
C LYS A 126 5.62 15.14 48.88
N ASN A 127 6.18 14.63 49.98
CA ASN A 127 5.59 14.73 51.32
C ASN A 127 4.12 14.23 51.37
N ASN A 128 3.86 13.06 50.77
CA ASN A 128 2.53 12.46 50.63
C ASN A 128 1.49 13.32 49.86
N LYS A 129 1.94 14.19 48.95
CA LYS A 129 1.08 15.06 48.12
C LYS A 129 1.49 15.02 46.65
N TYR A 130 0.48 15.04 45.77
CA TYR A 130 0.66 15.39 44.37
C TYR A 130 1.12 16.85 44.24
N LEU A 131 2.24 17.06 43.58
CA LEU A 131 2.68 18.34 43.02
C LEU A 131 2.81 18.20 41.50
N ARG A 132 3.05 19.31 40.81
CA ARG A 132 3.39 19.31 39.39
C ARG A 132 4.61 20.19 39.14
N ILE A 133 5.60 19.70 38.40
CA ILE A 133 6.71 20.50 37.88
C ILE A 133 6.32 21.10 36.51
N GLN A 134 7.09 22.09 36.05
CA GLN A 134 7.03 22.60 34.69
C GLN A 134 8.45 22.66 34.12
N LYS A 135 8.59 22.17 32.89
CA LYS A 135 9.83 21.96 32.14
C LYS A 135 9.52 22.20 30.66
N ASP A 136 10.23 23.12 30.02
CA ASP A 136 10.36 23.07 28.56
C ASP A 136 11.42 22.00 28.28
N CYS A 137 11.09 21.00 27.46
CA CYS A 137 12.02 19.92 27.15
C CYS A 137 13.31 20.46 26.50
N LYS A 138 13.26 21.62 25.84
CA LYS A 138 14.45 22.30 25.29
C LYS A 138 15.46 22.76 26.34
N GLU A 139 15.05 22.86 27.61
CA GLU A 139 15.98 23.12 28.74
C GLU A 139 16.85 21.88 29.07
N LEU A 140 16.46 20.69 28.60
CA LEU A 140 17.20 19.43 28.79
C LEU A 140 18.18 19.14 27.63
N GLY A 141 18.27 20.03 26.64
CA GLY A 141 19.03 19.84 25.40
C GLY A 141 18.11 19.74 24.19
N ASN A 142 18.44 18.90 23.21
CA ASN A 142 17.62 18.69 22.02
C ASN A 142 16.47 17.69 22.29
N PHE A 143 15.58 18.05 23.22
CA PHE A 143 14.38 17.29 23.55
C PHE A 143 13.12 18.11 23.25
N GLU A 144 12.03 17.41 22.91
CA GLU A 144 10.70 17.98 22.70
C GLU A 144 9.63 17.20 23.48
N TYR A 145 8.50 17.84 23.77
CA TYR A 145 7.39 17.18 24.45
C TYR A 145 6.66 16.22 23.50
N LYS A 146 6.49 14.96 23.91
CA LYS A 146 5.70 13.93 23.21
C LYS A 146 5.07 12.99 24.24
N ASP A 147 3.74 12.86 24.19
CA ASP A 147 2.88 12.06 25.08
C ASP A 147 3.42 11.88 26.52
N GLY A 148 3.31 12.92 27.34
CA GLY A 148 3.67 12.88 28.75
C GLY A 148 5.17 12.85 29.08
N ALA A 149 6.06 12.80 28.08
CA ALA A 149 7.52 12.79 28.30
C ALA A 149 8.26 13.87 27.47
N CYS A 150 9.49 14.17 27.85
CA CYS A 150 10.47 14.84 27.02
C CYS A 150 11.30 13.80 26.26
N VAL A 151 11.02 13.63 24.96
CA VAL A 151 11.76 12.71 24.09
C VAL A 151 12.90 13.43 23.36
N LYS A 152 14.00 12.74 23.03
CA LYS A 152 15.00 13.30 22.10
C LYS A 152 14.29 13.70 20.81
N LYS A 153 14.66 14.86 20.25
CA LYS A 153 14.11 15.31 18.99
C LYS A 153 14.56 14.39 17.84
N GLU A 154 13.59 13.72 17.24
CA GLU A 154 13.78 12.85 16.09
C GLU A 154 13.92 13.70 14.81
N GLU A 155 14.95 13.42 14.02
CA GLU A 155 14.96 13.68 12.58
C GLU A 155 14.94 12.34 11.84
N PHE A 156 14.46 12.31 10.60
CA PHE A 156 14.39 11.09 9.83
C PHE A 156 14.50 11.34 8.34
N TRP A 157 15.06 10.34 7.65
CA TRP A 157 14.88 10.13 6.22
C TRP A 157 13.85 9.01 6.03
N GLU A 158 12.91 9.20 5.11
CA GLU A 158 11.85 8.24 4.80
C GLU A 158 11.97 7.77 3.34
N VAL A 159 11.79 6.46 3.13
CA VAL A 159 11.70 5.83 1.81
C VAL A 159 10.54 6.44 1.02
N GLY A 160 10.77 6.75 -0.27
CA GLY A 160 9.70 7.17 -1.19
C GLY A 160 9.81 8.59 -1.76
N PHE A 161 11.01 9.10 -2.06
CA PHE A 161 11.15 10.24 -2.98
C PHE A 161 10.90 9.78 -4.44
N PRO A 162 10.44 10.66 -5.36
CA PRO A 162 9.37 10.34 -6.32
C PRO A 162 9.60 9.28 -7.43
N TRP A 163 10.74 8.58 -7.45
CA TRP A 163 11.16 7.68 -8.54
C TRP A 163 11.59 6.29 -8.07
N LYS A 164 11.53 6.02 -6.75
CA LYS A 164 11.73 4.69 -6.15
C LYS A 164 10.99 4.60 -4.82
N LYS A 165 10.17 3.56 -4.62
CA LYS A 165 9.53 3.24 -3.35
C LYS A 165 9.77 1.75 -3.07
N LEU A 166 10.03 1.40 -1.80
CA LEU A 166 10.23 0.00 -1.41
C LEU A 166 8.93 -0.79 -1.57
N GLU A 167 9.01 -2.02 -2.05
CA GLU A 167 7.84 -2.84 -2.43
C GLU A 167 7.71 -4.12 -1.58
N MET A 168 6.57 -4.81 -1.70
CA MET A 168 6.30 -6.07 -0.98
C MET A 168 6.93 -7.28 -1.67
N THR A 169 7.76 -8.04 -0.94
CA THR A 169 8.39 -9.26 -1.47
C THR A 169 7.41 -10.44 -1.50
N ASN A 170 7.51 -11.29 -2.54
CA ASN A 170 6.70 -12.51 -2.69
C ASN A 170 6.85 -13.42 -1.43
N ASN A 171 5.72 -13.75 -0.81
CA ASN A 171 5.67 -14.42 0.49
C ASN A 171 6.09 -15.90 0.40
N ASN A 172 6.47 -16.49 1.53
CA ASN A 172 6.96 -17.88 1.65
C ASN A 172 8.22 -18.24 0.81
N ALA A 173 8.73 -17.35 -0.06
CA ALA A 173 9.97 -17.56 -0.79
C ALA A 173 11.16 -17.79 0.19
N PRO A 174 12.00 -18.83 -0.03
CA PRO A 174 13.18 -19.11 0.79
C PRO A 174 14.15 -17.94 0.82
N ALA A 175 14.88 -17.75 1.92
CA ALA A 175 15.68 -16.55 2.16
C ALA A 175 16.83 -16.30 1.16
N ASP A 176 17.13 -17.25 0.28
CA ASP A 176 18.14 -17.14 -0.78
C ASP A 176 17.52 -16.88 -2.17
N ASN A 177 16.22 -17.11 -2.33
CA ASN A 177 15.44 -16.92 -3.56
C ASN A 177 14.42 -15.77 -3.43
N LEU A 178 14.70 -14.77 -2.59
CA LEU A 178 13.81 -13.62 -2.37
C LEU A 178 13.99 -12.59 -3.49
N PHE A 179 13.12 -12.65 -4.50
CA PHE A 179 12.97 -11.59 -5.50
C PHE A 179 12.03 -10.51 -4.96
N GLY A 180 12.62 -9.50 -4.34
CA GLY A 180 11.94 -8.29 -3.85
C GLY A 180 12.97 -7.20 -3.60
N GLU A 181 12.56 -5.94 -3.68
CA GLU A 181 13.48 -4.81 -3.62
C GLU A 181 14.07 -4.64 -2.19
N PRO A 182 15.40 -4.54 -2.03
CA PRO A 182 16.03 -4.19 -0.77
C PRO A 182 16.10 -2.67 -0.59
N LEU A 183 16.16 -2.21 0.67
CA LEU A 183 16.37 -0.80 1.03
C LEU A 183 17.58 -0.15 0.33
N SER A 184 18.59 -0.95 -0.02
CA SER A 184 19.81 -0.57 -0.74
C SER A 184 19.64 -0.35 -2.25
N ASP A 185 18.48 -0.64 -2.83
CA ASP A 185 18.11 -0.21 -4.17
C ASP A 185 17.39 1.13 -4.20
N ILE A 186 16.71 1.53 -3.11
CA ILE A 186 16.18 2.89 -2.92
C ILE A 186 17.32 3.90 -2.81
N ILE A 187 18.27 3.65 -1.91
CA ILE A 187 19.37 4.58 -1.63
C ILE A 187 20.66 3.85 -1.21
N THR A 188 21.79 4.25 -1.80
CA THR A 188 23.10 3.67 -1.50
C THR A 188 23.67 4.17 -0.18
N TYR A 189 23.53 5.48 0.10
CA TYR A 189 23.99 6.11 1.33
C TYR A 189 23.18 7.37 1.70
N LEU A 190 23.17 7.70 2.99
CA LEU A 190 22.74 8.99 3.54
C LEU A 190 23.95 9.85 3.92
N SER A 191 23.76 11.17 3.92
CA SER A 191 24.75 12.21 4.21
C SER A 191 24.17 13.33 5.08
N SER A 192 24.94 14.42 5.26
CA SER A 192 24.48 15.68 5.86
C SER A 192 23.29 16.33 5.14
N GLY A 193 23.01 15.96 3.88
CA GLY A 193 21.83 16.40 3.12
C GLY A 193 20.51 15.77 3.61
N GLU A 194 20.56 14.53 4.08
CA GLU A 194 19.38 13.74 4.50
C GLU A 194 19.20 13.72 6.02
N LEU A 195 20.29 13.67 6.79
CA LEU A 195 20.28 13.63 8.26
C LEU A 195 21.35 14.58 8.83
N LYS A 196 20.95 15.55 9.66
CA LYS A 196 21.89 16.54 10.23
C LYS A 196 22.83 15.92 11.26
N SER A 197 22.49 14.77 11.81
CA SER A 197 23.37 13.95 12.64
C SER A 197 24.61 13.47 11.87
N LEU A 198 24.53 13.36 10.53
CA LEU A 198 25.67 13.14 9.62
C LEU A 198 26.32 14.46 9.15
N SER A 199 26.13 15.60 9.85
CA SER A 199 26.79 16.86 9.50
C SER A 199 28.31 16.73 9.40
N ASP A 200 28.87 17.21 8.29
CA ASP A 200 30.31 17.27 8.08
C ASP A 200 30.99 18.10 9.17
N GLY A 201 32.22 17.72 9.52
CA GLY A 201 32.87 18.19 10.74
C GLY A 201 34.32 18.60 10.57
N LYS A 202 34.91 19.02 11.69
CA LYS A 202 36.31 19.45 11.79
C LYS A 202 36.95 18.77 12.98
N PHE A 203 38.06 18.08 12.73
CA PHE A 203 38.95 17.57 13.76
C PHE A 203 40.09 18.57 13.98
N LEU A 204 40.38 18.89 15.25
CA LEU A 204 41.36 19.90 15.63
C LEU A 204 42.51 19.24 16.39
N THR A 205 43.73 19.31 15.85
CA THR A 205 44.95 19.09 16.62
C THR A 205 45.54 20.45 17.01
N ASP A 206 46.54 20.49 17.90
CA ASP A 206 47.05 21.76 18.47
C ASP A 206 47.68 22.70 17.42
N ASN A 207 47.97 22.19 16.22
CA ASN A 207 48.63 22.92 15.14
C ASN A 207 47.83 22.95 13.82
N LYS A 208 46.73 22.18 13.67
CA LYS A 208 46.02 21.99 12.40
C LYS A 208 44.53 21.72 12.56
N GLU A 209 43.78 22.12 11.54
CA GLU A 209 42.38 21.75 11.32
C GLU A 209 42.29 20.75 10.17
N TYR A 210 41.43 19.73 10.34
CA TYR A 210 41.17 18.68 9.36
C TYR A 210 39.67 18.52 9.14
N SER A 211 39.17 18.79 7.94
CA SER A 211 37.75 18.60 7.61
C SER A 211 37.43 17.13 7.33
N TYR A 212 36.25 16.68 7.75
CA TYR A 212 35.75 15.33 7.47
C TYR A 212 34.29 15.29 7.02
N PHE A 213 34.00 14.34 6.14
CA PHE A 213 32.65 14.01 5.69
C PHE A 213 32.11 12.80 6.45
N GLN A 214 30.78 12.70 6.61
CA GLN A 214 30.13 11.55 7.24
C GLN A 214 29.05 10.94 6.34
N TYR A 215 29.00 9.61 6.30
CA TYR A 215 28.04 8.86 5.50
C TYR A 215 27.50 7.64 6.27
N LEU A 216 26.25 7.26 5.99
CA LEU A 216 25.69 5.96 6.34
C LEU A 216 25.31 5.21 5.06
N PHE A 217 26.11 4.24 4.66
CA PHE A 217 25.81 3.35 3.54
C PHE A 217 24.82 2.26 3.96
N LEU A 218 23.90 1.88 3.06
CA LEU A 218 22.97 0.76 3.22
C LEU A 218 23.28 -0.42 2.28
N SER A 219 24.21 -0.19 1.34
CA SER A 219 24.81 -1.17 0.46
C SER A 219 26.31 -1.23 0.74
N PRO A 220 26.99 -2.36 0.49
CA PRO A 220 28.41 -2.33 0.18
C PRO A 220 28.67 -1.27 -0.90
N PRO A 221 29.68 -0.39 -0.75
CA PRO A 221 29.98 0.69 -1.70
C PRO A 221 30.78 0.22 -2.93
N ASP A 222 30.90 -1.10 -3.14
CA ASP A 222 31.67 -1.70 -4.22
C ASP A 222 30.71 -2.35 -5.22
N GLU A 223 30.58 -1.73 -6.40
CA GLU A 223 29.65 -2.15 -7.47
C GLU A 223 29.96 -3.54 -8.05
N SER A 224 31.13 -4.11 -7.74
CA SER A 224 31.54 -5.42 -8.26
C SER A 224 30.92 -6.62 -7.54
N ALA A 225 30.29 -6.42 -6.37
CA ALA A 225 29.76 -7.49 -5.53
C ALA A 225 28.35 -7.97 -5.98
N GLN A 226 28.32 -9.14 -6.62
CA GLN A 226 27.09 -9.85 -7.01
C GLN A 226 26.23 -10.31 -5.81
N PRO A 227 24.89 -10.25 -5.93
CA PRO A 227 24.10 -9.03 -6.14
C PRO A 227 23.94 -8.24 -4.82
N LYS A 228 23.26 -7.08 -4.88
CA LYS A 228 22.71 -6.43 -3.68
C LYS A 228 21.84 -7.43 -2.92
N GLY A 229 22.25 -7.80 -1.70
CA GLY A 229 21.77 -9.00 -1.03
C GLY A 229 20.34 -8.89 -0.48
N ASN A 230 19.67 -10.04 -0.39
CA ASN A 230 18.30 -10.27 0.11
C ASN A 230 18.11 -9.86 1.60
N THR A 231 18.25 -8.58 1.93
CA THR A 231 18.24 -8.03 3.30
C THR A 231 17.75 -6.59 3.27
N GLY A 232 17.08 -6.12 4.33
CA GLY A 232 16.39 -4.83 4.32
C GLY A 232 15.18 -4.83 3.38
N ILE A 233 14.56 -5.99 3.18
CA ILE A 233 13.36 -6.19 2.35
C ILE A 233 12.10 -6.23 3.22
N ILE A 234 10.91 -6.16 2.62
CA ILE A 234 9.64 -6.27 3.34
C ILE A 234 8.95 -7.59 2.98
N LYS A 235 8.66 -8.42 3.99
CA LYS A 235 8.15 -9.79 3.79
C LYS A 235 7.06 -10.14 4.79
N TYR A 236 5.98 -10.76 4.32
CA TYR A 236 5.03 -11.47 5.19
C TYR A 236 5.56 -12.87 5.54
N THR A 237 5.69 -13.14 6.83
CA THR A 237 6.28 -14.39 7.35
C THR A 237 5.89 -14.60 8.82
N THR A 238 6.19 -15.77 9.36
CA THR A 238 6.17 -16.01 10.81
C THR A 238 7.58 -15.79 11.37
N ASN A 239 7.71 -15.05 12.47
CA ASN A 239 8.99 -14.81 13.15
C ASN A 239 9.31 -15.90 14.20
N SER A 240 10.47 -15.79 14.87
CA SER A 240 10.94 -16.74 15.89
C SER A 240 10.08 -16.81 17.17
N LEU A 241 9.17 -15.85 17.41
CA LEU A 241 8.18 -15.89 18.50
C LEU A 241 6.84 -16.48 18.05
N GLY A 242 6.71 -16.94 16.81
CA GLY A 242 5.45 -17.46 16.26
C GLY A 242 4.46 -16.35 15.82
N GLN A 243 4.90 -15.09 15.76
CA GLN A 243 4.06 -13.98 15.28
C GLN A 243 4.09 -13.94 13.76
N THR A 244 2.93 -14.05 13.11
CA THR A 244 2.80 -13.90 11.65
C THR A 244 2.37 -12.47 11.30
N ALA A 245 3.21 -11.74 10.57
CA ALA A 245 2.98 -10.36 10.16
C ALA A 245 3.84 -10.00 8.94
N ASP A 246 3.66 -8.78 8.40
CA ASP A 246 4.66 -8.11 7.59
C ASP A 246 5.77 -7.52 8.47
N PHE A 247 7.02 -7.77 8.06
CA PHE A 247 8.21 -7.29 8.75
C PHE A 247 9.20 -6.67 7.75
N LEU A 248 9.92 -5.65 8.18
CA LEU A 248 11.22 -5.29 7.59
C LEU A 248 12.25 -6.31 8.08
N TYR A 249 12.81 -7.07 7.15
CA TYR A 249 13.58 -8.29 7.41
C TYR A 249 15.05 -8.10 7.02
N PHE A 250 15.94 -8.37 7.97
CA PHE A 250 17.38 -8.45 7.73
C PHE A 250 17.88 -9.88 7.94
N LYS A 251 18.60 -10.44 6.96
CA LYS A 251 19.06 -11.82 6.97
C LYS A 251 20.37 -12.00 7.73
N ALA A 252 20.49 -13.04 8.53
CA ALA A 252 21.74 -13.45 9.19
C ALA A 252 22.92 -13.53 8.20
N GLY A 253 24.10 -13.04 8.62
CA GLY A 253 25.31 -13.01 7.81
C GLY A 253 25.33 -11.97 6.68
N LYS A 254 24.40 -10.98 6.69
CA LYS A 254 24.39 -9.87 5.72
C LYS A 254 24.67 -8.53 6.39
N GLU A 255 25.35 -7.66 5.64
CA GLU A 255 25.55 -6.25 6.00
C GLU A 255 24.19 -5.54 6.05
N ILE A 256 23.93 -4.81 7.14
CA ILE A 256 22.73 -4.00 7.35
C ILE A 256 23.00 -2.57 6.89
N ALA A 257 24.12 -2.02 7.36
CA ALA A 257 24.57 -0.68 7.07
C ALA A 257 26.06 -0.53 7.41
N ARG A 258 26.69 0.54 6.94
CA ARG A 258 28.07 0.90 7.24
C ARG A 258 28.21 2.40 7.41
N TYR A 259 28.60 2.81 8.61
CA TYR A 259 28.97 4.18 8.89
C TYR A 259 30.40 4.46 8.40
N ARG A 260 30.64 5.62 7.79
CA ARG A 260 31.97 6.08 7.34
C ARG A 260 32.22 7.52 7.79
N THR A 261 33.43 7.78 8.28
CA THR A 261 34.05 9.12 8.36
C THR A 261 35.25 9.18 7.42
N GLU A 262 35.39 10.24 6.65
CA GLU A 262 36.47 10.40 5.64
C GLU A 262 37.13 11.79 5.72
N PHE A 263 38.46 11.85 5.86
CA PHE A 263 39.22 13.07 6.14
C PHE A 263 39.84 13.67 4.86
N TYR A 264 39.34 14.83 4.44
CA TYR A 264 39.61 15.41 3.11
C TYR A 264 41.05 15.94 2.92
N THR A 265 41.71 16.42 3.98
CA THR A 265 42.92 17.25 3.87
C THR A 265 44.20 16.55 4.33
N LYS A 266 44.78 15.73 3.45
CA LYS A 266 46.15 15.16 3.59
C LYS A 266 46.43 14.48 4.95
N ASN A 267 45.47 13.65 5.38
CA ASN A 267 45.56 12.71 6.49
C ASN A 267 45.76 13.37 7.88
N ILE A 268 44.94 13.01 8.89
CA ILE A 268 45.23 13.47 10.26
C ILE A 268 46.48 12.74 10.75
N ALA A 269 47.59 13.47 10.86
CA ALA A 269 48.84 12.94 11.39
C ALA A 269 48.85 13.04 12.91
N GLY A 270 49.24 11.94 13.56
CA GLY A 270 49.64 11.89 14.96
C GLY A 270 51.00 11.22 15.09
N SER A 271 51.95 11.96 15.66
CA SER A 271 53.30 11.49 15.97
C SER A 271 53.29 10.70 17.28
N ILE A 272 54.02 9.57 17.34
CA ILE A 272 54.15 8.81 18.59
C ILE A 272 55.11 9.53 19.54
N ASP A 273 54.70 9.72 20.78
CA ASP A 273 55.62 9.92 21.89
C ASP A 273 56.12 8.55 22.35
N TYR A 274 57.41 8.28 22.17
CA TYR A 274 58.03 7.01 22.58
C TYR A 274 58.18 6.86 24.10
N ALA A 275 57.96 7.91 24.91
CA ALA A 275 57.93 7.82 26.36
C ALA A 275 56.54 7.39 26.89
N GLU A 276 55.46 7.79 26.20
CA GLU A 276 54.08 7.39 26.55
C GLU A 276 53.56 6.20 25.71
N ILE A 277 54.25 5.88 24.61
CA ILE A 277 53.86 4.90 23.57
C ILE A 277 52.46 5.24 23.01
N ALA A 278 52.24 6.53 22.74
CA ALA A 278 50.95 7.08 22.38
C ALA A 278 51.04 8.14 21.28
N TYR A 279 50.03 8.22 20.42
CA TYR A 279 49.89 9.23 19.37
C TYR A 279 49.24 10.49 19.96
N THR A 280 50.01 11.25 20.74
CA THR A 280 49.50 12.30 21.64
C THR A 280 48.75 13.44 20.93
N GLU A 281 49.03 13.70 19.65
CA GLU A 281 48.31 14.71 18.85
C GLU A 281 46.81 14.42 18.68
N PHE A 282 46.36 13.16 18.84
CA PHE A 282 44.92 12.81 18.86
C PHE A 282 44.30 12.90 20.26
N ILE A 283 45.08 12.86 21.34
CA ILE A 283 44.56 12.72 22.71
C ILE A 283 44.00 14.05 23.23
N ASN A 284 42.91 13.95 23.98
CA ASN A 284 42.06 15.07 24.43
C ASN A 284 41.44 15.90 23.29
N LYS A 285 41.50 15.43 22.03
CA LYS A 285 40.82 16.09 20.91
C LYS A 285 39.39 15.57 20.78
N LYS A 286 38.51 16.40 20.23
CA LYS A 286 37.09 16.10 20.03
C LYS A 286 36.78 15.72 18.59
N ILE A 287 35.87 14.77 18.43
CA ILE A 287 35.31 14.35 17.14
C ILE A 287 33.80 14.10 17.30
N LYS A 288 32.99 14.57 16.35
CA LYS A 288 31.55 14.31 16.32
C LYS A 288 31.26 13.21 15.31
N LEU A 289 30.81 12.05 15.79
CA LEU A 289 30.47 10.87 14.99
C LEU A 289 28.97 10.60 15.12
N PHE A 290 28.25 10.59 14.00
CA PHE A 290 26.80 10.38 13.88
C PHE A 290 25.97 11.09 14.98
N GLY A 291 26.11 12.41 15.09
CA GLY A 291 25.38 13.22 16.06
C GLY A 291 25.96 13.23 17.48
N THR A 292 26.75 12.24 17.90
CA THR A 292 27.38 12.18 19.23
C THR A 292 28.79 12.78 19.22
N GLU A 293 29.11 13.64 20.19
CA GLU A 293 30.47 14.17 20.39
C GLU A 293 31.27 13.26 21.32
N TYR A 294 32.47 12.86 20.89
CA TYR A 294 33.42 12.06 21.66
C TYR A 294 34.72 12.84 21.87
N THR A 295 35.36 12.61 23.01
CA THR A 295 36.77 12.97 23.26
C THR A 295 37.63 11.72 23.11
N ILE A 296 38.72 11.79 22.33
CA ILE A 296 39.69 10.70 22.24
C ILE A 296 40.54 10.71 23.53
N ILE A 297 40.37 9.68 24.36
CA ILE A 297 41.07 9.53 25.66
C ILE A 297 42.29 8.61 25.58
N SER A 298 42.44 7.84 24.50
CA SER A 298 43.65 7.07 24.19
C SER A 298 43.83 6.96 22.67
N ALA A 299 45.07 6.98 22.22
CA ALA A 299 45.47 6.67 20.85
C ALA A 299 46.86 6.02 20.89
N THR A 300 46.97 4.72 20.59
CA THR A 300 48.21 3.93 20.73
C THR A 300 48.44 3.01 19.52
N PRO A 301 49.68 2.60 19.22
CA PRO A 301 49.91 1.46 18.34
C PRO A 301 49.38 0.16 18.97
N MET A 302 49.17 -0.86 18.15
CA MET A 302 48.88 -2.22 18.62
C MET A 302 50.17 -2.93 19.05
N THR A 303 50.15 -3.67 20.15
CA THR A 303 51.33 -4.39 20.68
C THR A 303 51.89 -5.43 19.72
N ASP A 304 51.01 -6.08 18.96
CA ASP A 304 51.32 -7.24 18.13
C ASP A 304 51.27 -6.93 16.62
N SER A 305 51.12 -5.65 16.25
CA SER A 305 51.23 -5.19 14.85
C SER A 305 51.86 -3.80 14.74
N PRO A 306 52.97 -3.65 13.97
CA PRO A 306 53.64 -2.35 13.78
C PRO A 306 52.85 -1.36 12.90
N TYR A 307 51.74 -1.79 12.29
CA TYR A 307 50.86 -0.98 11.45
C TYR A 307 49.45 -0.82 12.05
N GLY A 308 49.18 -1.45 13.19
CA GLY A 308 47.88 -1.39 13.86
C GLY A 308 47.76 -0.20 14.81
N ILE A 309 46.52 0.27 14.99
CA ILE A 309 46.17 1.39 15.88
C ILE A 309 45.01 1.01 16.79
N LYS A 310 45.01 1.55 18.00
CA LYS A 310 43.84 1.57 18.89
C LYS A 310 43.51 3.01 19.28
N LEU A 311 42.27 3.41 19.10
CA LEU A 311 41.67 4.62 19.64
C LEU A 311 40.65 4.25 20.72
N ILE A 312 40.55 5.06 21.78
CA ILE A 312 39.45 4.97 22.75
C ILE A 312 38.74 6.33 22.79
N LEU A 313 37.45 6.33 22.48
CA LEU A 313 36.60 7.50 22.36
C LEU A 313 35.58 7.52 23.51
N ASN A 314 35.41 8.65 24.20
CA ASN A 314 34.50 8.79 25.34
C ASN A 314 33.49 9.94 25.14
N ASP A 315 32.20 9.67 25.35
CA ASP A 315 31.09 10.66 25.26
C ASP A 315 30.62 11.17 26.65
N GLY A 316 31.41 10.91 27.69
CA GLY A 316 31.05 11.16 29.09
C GLY A 316 30.17 10.08 29.75
N LYS A 317 29.73 9.05 29.00
CA LYS A 317 28.90 7.94 29.51
C LYS A 317 29.51 6.55 29.22
N LYS A 318 30.05 6.37 28.01
CA LYS A 318 30.64 5.11 27.53
C LYS A 318 31.97 5.35 26.82
N ASN A 319 32.83 4.34 26.83
CA ASN A 319 34.00 4.24 25.98
C ASN A 319 33.66 3.41 24.74
N LEU A 320 34.11 3.86 23.56
CA LEU A 320 34.16 3.07 22.33
C LEU A 320 35.62 2.79 21.99
N ASP A 321 36.01 1.53 21.96
CA ASP A 321 37.33 1.13 21.46
C ASP A 321 37.24 0.89 19.95
N LEU A 322 37.99 1.68 19.17
CA LEU A 322 38.15 1.50 17.74
C LEU A 322 39.57 0.97 17.49
N GLU A 323 39.66 -0.31 17.15
CA GLU A 323 40.92 -1.00 16.86
C GLU A 323 41.02 -1.30 15.37
N ASP A 324 42.23 -1.27 14.84
CA ASP A 324 42.56 -1.86 13.55
C ASP A 324 43.95 -2.51 13.63
N SER A 325 44.09 -3.71 13.09
CA SER A 325 45.34 -4.45 13.10
C SER A 325 46.38 -3.94 12.09
N ASN A 326 45.99 -3.25 11.02
CA ASN A 326 46.88 -2.89 9.91
C ASN A 326 46.29 -1.80 8.99
N ILE A 327 46.40 -0.52 9.36
CA ILE A 327 45.67 0.58 8.69
C ILE A 327 46.03 0.84 7.21
N ILE A 328 46.96 0.08 6.63
CA ILE A 328 47.46 0.24 5.26
C ILE A 328 46.96 -0.85 4.28
N ASP A 329 46.24 -1.88 4.74
CA ASP A 329 45.76 -2.97 3.85
C ASP A 329 44.32 -2.83 3.36
N ASN A 330 43.56 -1.85 3.87
CA ASN A 330 42.16 -1.59 3.50
C ASN A 330 41.20 -2.75 3.83
N LEU A 331 41.50 -3.56 4.85
CA LEU A 331 40.65 -4.65 5.33
C LEU A 331 39.93 -4.31 6.64
N PHE A 332 38.77 -4.92 6.85
CA PHE A 332 38.12 -4.93 8.16
C PHE A 332 38.84 -5.95 9.05
N SER A 333 39.32 -5.54 10.22
CA SER A 333 40.25 -6.35 11.02
C SER A 333 40.00 -6.41 12.53
N ALA A 334 39.00 -5.71 13.05
CA ALA A 334 38.58 -5.78 14.45
C ALA A 334 37.06 -5.64 14.64
N THR A 335 36.60 -5.85 15.87
CA THR A 335 35.20 -5.72 16.32
C THR A 335 35.09 -4.57 17.32
N LEU A 336 34.00 -3.80 17.28
CA LEU A 336 33.73 -2.71 18.23
C LEU A 336 33.69 -3.25 19.65
N LYS A 337 34.24 -2.48 20.61
CA LYS A 337 34.02 -2.73 22.03
C LYS A 337 33.39 -1.50 22.67
N VAL A 338 32.38 -1.71 23.50
CA VAL A 338 31.74 -0.66 24.30
C VAL A 338 32.05 -0.94 25.77
N ASN A 339 32.64 0.02 26.46
CA ASN A 339 33.15 -0.14 27.83
C ASN A 339 34.11 -1.34 28.02
N GLY A 340 34.79 -1.76 26.95
CA GLY A 340 35.69 -2.91 26.92
C GLY A 340 35.03 -4.25 26.57
N GLU A 341 33.69 -4.33 26.48
CA GLU A 341 32.99 -5.53 25.99
C GLU A 341 32.84 -5.52 24.47
N SER A 342 33.21 -6.60 23.79
CA SER A 342 32.94 -6.78 22.35
C SER A 342 31.45 -6.72 22.03
N ILE A 343 31.15 -6.19 20.83
CA ILE A 343 29.82 -6.08 20.23
C ILE A 343 29.80 -6.92 18.96
N ASP A 344 29.27 -8.14 19.05
CA ASP A 344 29.19 -9.06 17.92
C ASP A 344 28.33 -8.48 16.78
N GLY A 345 28.68 -8.82 15.54
CA GLY A 345 28.09 -8.20 14.35
C GLY A 345 28.56 -6.79 14.04
N THR A 346 29.68 -6.35 14.62
CA THR A 346 30.40 -5.16 14.15
C THR A 346 31.75 -5.53 13.56
N GLU A 347 32.13 -4.85 12.48
CA GLU A 347 33.46 -4.90 11.91
C GLU A 347 34.00 -3.47 11.76
N ILE A 348 35.25 -3.25 12.14
CA ILE A 348 35.96 -1.96 12.06
C ILE A 348 37.07 -2.05 11.02
N LYS A 349 37.19 -0.96 10.25
CA LYS A 349 38.34 -0.63 9.41
C LYS A 349 38.77 0.81 9.71
N ILE A 350 40.06 1.04 9.91
CA ILE A 350 40.68 2.37 9.96
C ILE A 350 41.68 2.44 8.82
N GLU A 351 41.48 3.34 7.86
CA GLU A 351 42.36 3.50 6.71
C GLU A 351 43.36 4.62 6.94
N GLY A 352 44.63 4.42 6.57
CA GLY A 352 45.69 5.36 6.88
C GLY A 352 47.07 4.99 6.36
N ILE A 353 48.10 5.55 7.01
CA ILE A 353 49.53 5.30 6.74
C ILE A 353 50.29 5.31 8.07
N VAL A 354 51.22 4.37 8.31
CA VAL A 354 52.18 4.45 9.42
C VAL A 354 53.60 4.61 8.86
N GLU A 355 54.24 5.73 9.18
CA GLU A 355 55.56 6.13 8.68
C GLU A 355 56.37 6.83 9.76
N GLY A 356 57.61 6.39 10.00
CA GLY A 356 58.60 7.12 10.83
C GLY A 356 58.19 7.33 12.29
N GLY A 357 57.28 6.51 12.83
CA GLY A 357 56.68 6.72 14.16
C GLY A 357 55.44 7.62 14.16
N SER A 358 54.97 8.09 13.01
CA SER A 358 53.66 8.76 12.88
C SER A 358 52.60 7.81 12.31
N ALA A 359 51.39 7.85 12.85
CA ALA A 359 50.20 7.31 12.22
C ALA A 359 49.40 8.44 11.56
N LYS A 360 48.79 8.16 10.41
CA LYS A 360 48.04 9.13 9.59
C LYS A 360 46.69 8.53 9.25
N ILE A 361 45.60 9.08 9.75
CA ILE A 361 44.24 8.55 9.50
C ILE A 361 43.59 9.26 8.32
N ASN A 362 43.03 8.48 7.40
CA ASN A 362 42.28 8.90 6.21
C ASN A 362 40.79 8.62 6.36
N MET A 363 40.43 7.48 6.96
CA MET A 363 39.05 6.99 7.04
C MET A 363 38.83 6.17 8.31
N ILE A 364 37.61 6.18 8.84
CA ILE A 364 37.12 5.22 9.84
C ILE A 364 35.79 4.67 9.31
N GLU A 365 35.68 3.35 9.18
CA GLU A 365 34.43 2.64 8.83
C GLU A 365 34.01 1.70 9.96
N VAL A 366 32.72 1.71 10.28
CA VAL A 366 32.09 0.73 11.18
C VAL A 366 30.93 0.08 10.43
N LYS A 367 31.08 -1.20 10.13
CA LYS A 367 30.11 -2.03 9.41
C LYS A 367 29.26 -2.82 10.40
N VAL A 368 27.96 -2.91 10.14
CA VAL A 368 26.99 -3.66 10.93
C VAL A 368 26.52 -4.89 10.15
N ILE A 369 26.65 -6.08 10.73
CA ILE A 369 26.29 -7.37 10.14
C ILE A 369 25.27 -8.08 11.03
N ALA A 370 24.13 -8.47 10.47
CA ALA A 370 23.10 -9.22 11.18
C ALA A 370 23.66 -10.57 11.68
N GLN A 371 23.68 -10.81 13.00
CA GLN A 371 24.14 -12.09 13.56
C GLN A 371 23.05 -13.18 13.53
N LYS A 372 21.80 -12.75 13.53
CA LYS A 372 20.59 -13.56 13.41
C LYS A 372 19.65 -12.90 12.39
N ASP A 373 18.60 -13.61 11.99
CA ASP A 373 17.52 -12.98 11.23
C ASP A 373 16.77 -11.99 12.14
N TYR A 374 16.69 -10.73 11.73
CA TYR A 374 16.00 -9.67 12.47
C TYR A 374 14.67 -9.32 11.80
N PHE A 375 13.59 -9.28 12.58
CA PHE A 375 12.22 -9.09 12.13
C PHE A 375 11.65 -7.81 12.75
N VAL A 376 11.83 -6.67 12.08
CA VAL A 376 11.31 -5.37 12.55
C VAL A 376 9.82 -5.28 12.22
N SER A 377 8.98 -5.19 13.26
CA SER A 377 7.52 -5.15 13.15
C SER A 377 7.03 -3.75 12.79
N ALA A 378 5.78 -3.64 12.34
CA ALA A 378 5.14 -2.34 12.12
C ALA A 378 5.08 -1.51 13.43
N ASN A 379 5.58 -0.28 13.35
CA ASN A 379 5.81 0.70 14.42
C ASN A 379 6.95 0.35 15.41
N THR A 380 7.83 -0.62 15.11
CA THR A 380 9.00 -0.97 15.94
C THR A 380 10.32 -0.69 15.23
N LYS A 381 11.42 -0.76 15.98
CA LYS A 381 12.78 -0.42 15.49
C LYS A 381 13.69 -1.64 15.30
N LEU A 382 14.80 -1.43 14.60
CA LEU A 382 15.85 -2.43 14.44
C LEU A 382 16.61 -2.70 15.74
N SER A 383 16.90 -1.68 16.56
CA SER A 383 17.50 -1.90 17.89
C SER A 383 16.65 -2.83 18.78
N GLU A 384 15.32 -2.70 18.69
CA GLU A 384 14.36 -3.54 19.40
C GLU A 384 14.37 -4.98 18.88
N ALA A 385 14.43 -5.18 17.56
CA ALA A 385 14.54 -6.51 16.94
C ALA A 385 15.91 -7.21 17.22
N ILE A 386 17.02 -6.46 17.24
CA ILE A 386 18.35 -6.93 17.64
C ILE A 386 18.27 -7.44 19.10
N LYS A 387 17.74 -6.62 20.00
CA LYS A 387 17.56 -6.98 21.41
C LYS A 387 16.62 -8.18 21.61
N GLN A 388 15.54 -8.28 20.82
CA GLN A 388 14.61 -9.41 20.82
C GLN A 388 15.27 -10.71 20.32
N ALA A 389 16.23 -10.64 19.41
CA ALA A 389 17.06 -11.77 19.00
C ALA A 389 18.10 -12.18 20.06
N GLY A 390 18.22 -11.44 21.16
CA GLY A 390 19.20 -11.65 22.22
C GLY A 390 20.58 -11.05 21.93
N GLU A 391 20.66 -10.10 21.01
CA GLU A 391 21.89 -9.41 20.60
C GLU A 391 21.98 -7.99 21.19
N LYS A 392 23.17 -7.37 21.09
CA LYS A 392 23.45 -6.03 21.62
C LYS A 392 23.05 -4.91 20.64
N PRO A 393 22.06 -4.04 20.95
CA PRO A 393 21.67 -2.92 20.08
C PRO A 393 22.79 -1.89 19.85
N GLU A 394 23.83 -1.90 20.70
CA GLU A 394 25.07 -1.13 20.54
C GLU A 394 25.82 -1.40 19.21
N ALA A 395 25.46 -2.48 18.50
CA ALA A 395 25.91 -2.74 17.13
C ALA A 395 25.47 -1.63 16.14
N LEU A 396 24.38 -0.92 16.42
CA LEU A 396 24.01 0.31 15.71
C LEU A 396 24.92 1.44 16.20
N PHE A 397 26.11 1.53 15.60
CA PHE A 397 27.21 2.39 16.03
C PHE A 397 26.76 3.81 16.45
N THR A 398 27.28 4.27 17.58
CA THR A 398 26.87 5.46 18.38
C THR A 398 25.57 5.35 19.19
N GLU A 399 24.63 4.45 18.84
CA GLU A 399 23.24 4.38 19.35
C GLU A 399 22.41 5.65 19.11
N ASN A 400 22.83 6.50 18.16
CA ASN A 400 22.21 7.79 17.91
C ASN A 400 21.41 7.84 16.59
N TRP A 401 21.21 6.67 15.98
CA TRP A 401 20.36 6.41 14.82
C TRP A 401 19.73 5.01 14.91
N ASP A 402 18.69 4.75 14.12
CA ASP A 402 17.99 3.46 14.06
C ASP A 402 17.24 3.30 12.72
N ILE A 403 16.72 2.11 12.44
CA ILE A 403 15.80 1.87 11.32
C ILE A 403 14.44 1.47 11.87
N ARG A 404 13.38 2.23 11.52
CA ARG A 404 12.00 1.97 11.92
C ARG A 404 11.15 1.58 10.72
N TYR A 405 10.25 0.61 10.90
CA TYR A 405 9.23 0.26 9.91
C TYR A 405 7.87 0.75 10.43
N ASP A 406 7.21 1.67 9.73
CA ASP A 406 5.92 2.26 10.14
C ASP A 406 4.71 1.50 9.52
N GLY A 407 4.91 0.28 9.02
CA GLY A 407 3.89 -0.50 8.30
C GLY A 407 3.68 -0.06 6.84
N LEU A 408 2.67 -0.63 6.18
CA LEU A 408 2.24 -0.24 4.83
C LEU A 408 1.44 1.07 4.81
N THR A 409 1.32 1.73 3.65
CA THR A 409 0.31 2.78 3.43
C THR A 409 -1.11 2.22 3.53
N THR A 410 -2.06 3.13 3.71
CA THR A 410 -3.49 2.83 3.80
C THR A 410 -4.16 3.41 2.57
N GLU A 411 -4.44 2.54 1.62
CA GLU A 411 -5.23 2.84 0.42
C GLU A 411 -6.60 2.15 0.55
N ASN A 412 -7.59 2.60 -0.21
CA ASN A 412 -8.87 1.88 -0.32
C ASN A 412 -8.65 0.50 -0.98
N THR A 413 -9.50 -0.49 -0.68
CA THR A 413 -9.37 -1.85 -1.22
C THR A 413 -10.71 -2.45 -1.64
N HIS A 414 -10.73 -3.13 -2.78
CA HIS A 414 -11.83 -3.97 -3.23
C HIS A 414 -11.54 -5.45 -2.96
N ASP A 415 -12.44 -6.10 -2.22
CA ASP A 415 -12.39 -7.55 -1.97
C ASP A 415 -12.85 -8.32 -3.22
N ILE A 416 -11.89 -8.76 -4.03
CA ILE A 416 -12.12 -9.79 -5.04
C ILE A 416 -12.25 -11.11 -4.29
N LYS A 417 -13.49 -11.58 -4.07
CA LYS A 417 -13.76 -12.79 -3.28
C LYS A 417 -14.28 -13.92 -4.15
N LEU A 418 -13.59 -15.06 -4.10
CA LEU A 418 -14.14 -16.34 -4.53
C LEU A 418 -14.78 -17.03 -3.32
N SER A 419 -16.11 -17.04 -3.29
CA SER A 419 -16.94 -17.50 -2.17
C SER A 419 -17.72 -18.75 -2.51
N ALA A 420 -18.07 -19.56 -1.50
CA ALA A 420 -18.81 -20.81 -1.69
C ALA A 420 -20.21 -20.78 -1.05
N PRO A 421 -21.25 -20.25 -1.72
CA PRO A 421 -22.63 -20.23 -1.20
C PRO A 421 -23.21 -21.61 -0.85
N SER A 422 -22.64 -22.68 -1.39
CA SER A 422 -22.90 -24.07 -0.98
C SER A 422 -21.78 -24.98 -1.47
N ASN A 423 -21.75 -26.23 -1.00
CA ASN A 423 -20.78 -27.25 -1.44
C ASN A 423 -20.77 -27.51 -2.96
N SER A 424 -21.82 -27.09 -3.70
CA SER A 424 -21.97 -27.26 -5.14
C SER A 424 -21.93 -25.96 -5.95
N LYS A 425 -21.65 -24.80 -5.32
CA LYS A 425 -21.62 -23.48 -6.00
C LYS A 425 -20.43 -22.64 -5.56
N TYR A 426 -19.82 -21.92 -6.50
CA TYR A 426 -18.99 -20.74 -6.20
C TYR A 426 -19.56 -19.48 -6.85
N ALA A 427 -19.38 -18.35 -6.17
CA ALA A 427 -19.66 -17.01 -6.68
C ALA A 427 -18.41 -16.11 -6.57
N LEU A 428 -18.17 -15.30 -7.59
CA LEU A 428 -17.10 -14.30 -7.65
C LEU A 428 -17.66 -12.92 -7.29
N THR A 429 -17.09 -12.30 -6.26
CA THR A 429 -17.30 -10.89 -5.90
C THR A 429 -16.27 -10.01 -6.58
N TRP A 430 -16.70 -8.88 -7.12
CA TRP A 430 -15.88 -7.80 -7.73
C TRP A 430 -16.73 -6.50 -7.79
N TYR A 431 -16.17 -5.39 -8.27
CA TYR A 431 -16.86 -4.09 -8.35
C TYR A 431 -16.97 -3.60 -9.80
N ASP A 432 -18.17 -3.19 -10.23
CA ASP A 432 -18.47 -2.82 -11.62
C ASP A 432 -17.92 -1.44 -12.04
N GLY A 433 -18.12 -1.08 -13.32
CA GLY A 433 -17.68 0.21 -13.87
C GLY A 433 -18.22 1.45 -13.15
N ASP A 434 -19.33 1.34 -12.41
CA ASP A 434 -19.94 2.40 -11.59
C ASP A 434 -19.59 2.27 -10.09
N ASN A 435 -18.68 1.36 -9.74
CA ASN A 435 -18.23 0.98 -8.40
C ASN A 435 -19.32 0.35 -7.50
N ASN A 436 -20.27 -0.37 -8.09
CA ASN A 436 -21.20 -1.20 -7.33
C ASN A 436 -20.61 -2.59 -7.09
N LYS A 437 -20.76 -3.12 -5.88
CA LYS A 437 -20.35 -4.48 -5.55
C LYS A 437 -21.24 -5.51 -6.24
N VAL A 438 -20.64 -6.31 -7.13
CA VAL A 438 -21.26 -7.41 -7.87
C VAL A 438 -21.00 -8.74 -7.16
N GLU A 439 -22.00 -9.63 -7.15
CA GLU A 439 -21.83 -11.06 -6.85
C GLU A 439 -22.23 -11.87 -8.07
N MET A 440 -21.26 -12.53 -8.71
CA MET A 440 -21.42 -13.25 -9.98
C MET A 440 -21.47 -14.76 -9.74
N PRO A 441 -22.57 -15.47 -10.09
CA PRO A 441 -22.63 -16.92 -10.06
C PRO A 441 -21.60 -17.52 -11.03
N LEU A 442 -20.51 -18.10 -10.51
CA LEU A 442 -19.34 -18.46 -11.32
C LEU A 442 -19.46 -19.90 -11.83
N VAL A 443 -19.71 -20.87 -10.95
CA VAL A 443 -19.78 -22.30 -11.29
C VAL A 443 -20.81 -23.06 -10.46
N TYR A 444 -21.49 -24.01 -11.11
CA TYR A 444 -22.43 -24.95 -10.51
C TYR A 444 -22.03 -26.41 -10.78
N ALA A 445 -21.78 -27.18 -9.72
CA ALA A 445 -21.39 -28.59 -9.78
C ALA A 445 -22.57 -29.54 -10.00
N LYS A 446 -22.39 -30.53 -10.87
CA LYS A 446 -23.40 -31.54 -11.23
C LYS A 446 -22.88 -32.97 -11.09
N ALA A 447 -23.76 -33.94 -11.31
CA ALA A 447 -23.42 -35.35 -11.25
C ALA A 447 -22.33 -35.72 -12.29
N GLY A 448 -21.53 -36.74 -11.97
CA GLY A 448 -20.46 -37.24 -12.85
C GLY A 448 -19.15 -36.44 -12.80
N GLN A 449 -18.85 -35.76 -11.68
CA GLN A 449 -17.63 -34.98 -11.49
C GLN A 449 -17.41 -33.91 -12.58
N THR A 450 -18.46 -33.15 -12.90
CA THR A 450 -18.38 -31.99 -13.79
C THR A 450 -19.15 -30.80 -13.23
N PHE A 451 -18.91 -29.61 -13.78
CA PHE A 451 -19.69 -28.41 -13.54
C PHE A 451 -20.00 -27.68 -14.86
N ILE A 452 -20.73 -26.57 -14.73
CA ILE A 452 -21.00 -25.56 -15.76
C ILE A 452 -20.70 -24.17 -15.18
N LEU A 453 -20.69 -23.14 -16.02
CA LEU A 453 -20.63 -21.75 -15.56
C LEU A 453 -22.04 -21.23 -15.28
N GLY A 454 -22.22 -20.45 -14.21
CA GLY A 454 -23.52 -19.91 -13.80
C GLY A 454 -24.15 -20.56 -12.57
N GLU A 455 -25.47 -20.48 -12.45
CA GLU A 455 -26.18 -20.72 -11.20
C GLU A 455 -26.87 -22.10 -11.09
N GLU A 456 -27.33 -22.70 -12.19
CA GLU A 456 -27.97 -24.03 -12.22
C GLU A 456 -27.93 -24.69 -13.62
N VAL A 457 -28.24 -25.99 -13.71
CA VAL A 457 -27.84 -26.85 -14.86
C VAL A 457 -28.51 -26.53 -16.20
N THR A 458 -29.71 -25.93 -16.18
CA THR A 458 -30.60 -25.83 -17.36
C THR A 458 -31.05 -24.41 -17.72
N GLU A 459 -30.81 -23.46 -16.82
CA GLU A 459 -31.18 -22.04 -16.91
C GLU A 459 -30.11 -21.25 -16.14
N LYS A 460 -30.04 -19.93 -16.30
CA LYS A 460 -29.12 -19.07 -15.52
C LYS A 460 -27.65 -19.46 -15.69
N ALA A 461 -27.25 -19.84 -16.89
CA ALA A 461 -25.86 -20.04 -17.25
C ALA A 461 -25.09 -18.71 -17.20
N LEU A 462 -23.76 -18.76 -17.07
CA LEU A 462 -22.90 -17.59 -17.20
C LEU A 462 -22.17 -17.61 -18.54
N VAL A 463 -22.43 -16.61 -19.38
CA VAL A 463 -21.75 -16.37 -20.65
C VAL A 463 -20.66 -15.31 -20.47
N ILE A 464 -19.40 -15.72 -20.70
CA ILE A 464 -18.19 -14.88 -20.65
C ILE A 464 -17.39 -14.95 -21.96
N LYS A 465 -18.03 -15.46 -23.03
CA LYS A 465 -17.43 -15.66 -24.35
C LYS A 465 -18.48 -15.39 -25.41
N GLU A 466 -18.07 -14.68 -26.45
CA GLU A 466 -18.92 -14.28 -27.56
C GLU A 466 -19.31 -15.46 -28.47
N GLY A 467 -20.30 -15.23 -29.34
CA GLY A 467 -20.84 -16.26 -30.22
C GLY A 467 -21.64 -17.37 -29.52
N ILE A 468 -21.77 -17.32 -28.19
CA ILE A 468 -22.62 -18.23 -27.40
C ILE A 468 -23.99 -17.56 -27.17
N PRO A 469 -25.11 -18.17 -27.61
CA PRO A 469 -26.45 -17.64 -27.37
C PRO A 469 -26.78 -17.50 -25.88
N ILE A 470 -27.14 -16.29 -25.47
CA ILE A 470 -27.62 -15.93 -24.13
C ILE A 470 -29.14 -16.12 -24.11
N ASN A 471 -29.62 -16.96 -23.21
CA ASN A 471 -31.04 -17.30 -23.06
C ASN A 471 -31.67 -16.51 -21.92
N LYS A 472 -33.00 -16.60 -21.79
CA LYS A 472 -33.71 -15.96 -20.69
C LYS A 472 -33.13 -16.39 -19.33
N ASP A 473 -32.95 -15.42 -18.45
CA ASP A 473 -32.41 -15.54 -17.10
C ASP A 473 -30.93 -15.95 -17.01
N ASP A 474 -30.24 -16.16 -18.14
CA ASP A 474 -28.77 -16.27 -18.19
C ASP A 474 -28.08 -14.95 -17.81
N TYR A 475 -26.90 -15.09 -17.22
CA TYR A 475 -25.99 -14.02 -16.84
C TYR A 475 -24.91 -13.82 -17.89
N PHE A 476 -24.46 -12.59 -18.11
CA PHE A 476 -23.31 -12.30 -18.97
C PHE A 476 -22.55 -11.05 -18.49
N VAL A 477 -21.26 -10.97 -18.80
CA VAL A 477 -20.42 -9.80 -18.49
C VAL A 477 -19.98 -9.13 -19.78
N VAL A 478 -20.16 -7.81 -19.84
CA VAL A 478 -19.63 -6.95 -20.89
C VAL A 478 -18.49 -6.08 -20.35
N THR A 479 -17.45 -5.84 -21.14
CA THR A 479 -16.18 -5.18 -20.73
C THR A 479 -15.69 -4.22 -21.81
N GLY A 480 -16.08 -2.95 -21.75
CA GLY A 480 -15.66 -1.96 -22.74
C GLY A 480 -14.31 -1.34 -22.39
N GLY A 481 -13.45 -1.09 -23.39
CA GLY A 481 -12.21 -0.32 -23.25
C GLY A 481 -10.91 -1.10 -23.07
N ASN A 482 -9.80 -0.39 -22.89
CA ASN A 482 -8.46 -0.98 -22.78
C ASN A 482 -7.98 -1.06 -21.31
N PRO A 483 -7.79 -2.27 -20.75
CA PRO A 483 -7.28 -2.44 -19.39
C PRO A 483 -5.85 -1.93 -19.17
N VAL A 484 -5.01 -1.91 -20.21
CA VAL A 484 -3.62 -1.43 -20.13
C VAL A 484 -3.56 0.10 -20.04
N GLU A 485 -4.59 0.79 -20.52
CA GLU A 485 -4.77 2.25 -20.41
C GLU A 485 -5.55 2.67 -19.15
N GLY A 486 -5.85 1.72 -18.25
CA GLY A 486 -6.62 1.96 -17.03
C GLY A 486 -8.05 2.49 -17.27
N ASN A 487 -8.58 2.38 -18.48
CA ASN A 487 -9.84 3.04 -18.88
C ASN A 487 -11.03 2.10 -19.08
N ALA A 488 -10.80 0.79 -19.00
CA ALA A 488 -11.82 -0.24 -19.19
C ALA A 488 -12.83 -0.33 -18.03
N GLN A 489 -14.06 -0.77 -18.33
CA GLN A 489 -15.14 -0.94 -17.36
C GLN A 489 -15.95 -2.21 -17.67
N SER A 490 -16.15 -3.08 -16.67
CA SER A 490 -17.01 -4.26 -16.78
C SER A 490 -18.34 -4.13 -16.03
N TYR A 491 -19.37 -4.80 -16.53
CA TYR A 491 -20.71 -4.84 -15.91
C TYR A 491 -21.32 -6.25 -16.00
N LEU A 492 -21.78 -6.81 -14.87
CA LEU A 492 -22.55 -8.06 -14.86
C LEU A 492 -24.04 -7.77 -15.09
N LEU A 493 -24.62 -8.46 -16.08
CA LEU A 493 -26.03 -8.38 -16.43
C LEU A 493 -26.71 -9.74 -16.31
N GLN A 494 -28.04 -9.70 -16.20
CA GLN A 494 -28.91 -10.85 -16.45
C GLN A 494 -29.92 -10.51 -17.55
N TYR A 495 -30.01 -11.34 -18.59
CA TYR A 495 -31.04 -11.18 -19.62
C TYR A 495 -32.42 -11.57 -19.04
N LYS A 496 -33.39 -10.65 -19.02
CA LYS A 496 -34.72 -10.88 -18.42
C LYS A 496 -35.79 -11.32 -19.42
N GLY A 497 -35.40 -11.51 -20.69
CA GLY A 497 -36.27 -11.90 -21.79
C GLY A 497 -36.71 -10.73 -22.68
N SER A 498 -37.44 -11.10 -23.72
CA SER A 498 -37.97 -10.24 -24.77
C SER A 498 -39.45 -10.53 -25.03
N ASP A 499 -40.15 -9.55 -25.57
CA ASP A 499 -41.43 -9.72 -26.25
C ASP A 499 -41.22 -10.19 -27.70
N ASN A 500 -42.08 -11.09 -28.16
CA ASN A 500 -42.37 -11.36 -29.57
C ASN A 500 -42.48 -10.02 -30.34
N THR A 501 -41.74 -9.91 -31.45
CA THR A 501 -41.56 -8.65 -32.19
C THR A 501 -42.80 -8.19 -32.97
N GLY A 502 -43.80 -9.06 -33.17
CA GLY A 502 -45.10 -8.74 -33.73
C GLY A 502 -46.11 -8.16 -32.73
N LYS A 503 -45.77 -8.07 -31.42
CA LYS A 503 -46.58 -7.36 -30.41
C LYS A 503 -46.59 -5.85 -30.63
N THR A 504 -47.56 -5.16 -30.03
CA THR A 504 -47.58 -3.68 -30.02
C THR A 504 -46.53 -3.13 -29.05
N SER A 505 -45.51 -2.44 -29.59
CA SER A 505 -44.39 -1.85 -28.83
C SER A 505 -43.58 -2.88 -28.01
N PRO A 506 -42.98 -3.90 -28.68
CA PRO A 506 -42.28 -5.00 -28.02
C PRO A 506 -40.98 -4.53 -27.35
N LYS A 507 -40.63 -5.16 -26.24
CA LYS A 507 -39.49 -4.79 -25.39
C LYS A 507 -38.46 -5.91 -25.23
N ILE A 508 -37.24 -5.52 -24.91
CA ILE A 508 -36.18 -6.44 -24.43
C ILE A 508 -35.56 -5.86 -23.17
N LYS A 509 -35.25 -6.72 -22.18
CA LYS A 509 -34.96 -6.29 -20.81
C LYS A 509 -33.70 -6.92 -20.24
N PHE A 510 -32.86 -6.11 -19.59
CA PHE A 510 -31.62 -6.52 -18.95
C PHE A 510 -31.58 -6.00 -17.53
N LYS A 511 -31.25 -6.84 -16.56
CA LYS A 511 -31.02 -6.39 -15.18
C LYS A 511 -29.52 -6.20 -14.96
N SER A 512 -29.10 -5.00 -14.57
CA SER A 512 -27.77 -4.79 -14.00
C SER A 512 -27.71 -5.40 -12.60
N ILE A 513 -26.69 -6.21 -12.33
CA ILE A 513 -26.56 -6.85 -11.02
C ILE A 513 -25.97 -5.91 -9.97
N GLY A 514 -25.05 -5.02 -10.36
CA GLY A 514 -24.43 -4.04 -9.47
C GLY A 514 -25.39 -2.92 -9.06
N SER A 515 -25.94 -2.16 -10.01
CA SER A 515 -26.92 -1.10 -9.72
C SER A 515 -28.31 -1.63 -9.34
N GLY A 516 -28.62 -2.88 -9.69
CA GLY A 516 -29.91 -3.52 -9.47
C GLY A 516 -31.02 -3.09 -10.44
N GLU A 517 -30.76 -2.09 -11.29
CA GLU A 517 -31.73 -1.53 -12.24
C GLU A 517 -32.09 -2.51 -13.36
N THR A 518 -33.24 -2.29 -14.01
CA THR A 518 -33.64 -3.02 -15.22
C THR A 518 -33.72 -2.07 -16.40
N LEU A 519 -32.75 -2.20 -17.32
CA LEU A 519 -32.72 -1.51 -18.60
C LEU A 519 -33.78 -2.13 -19.53
N GLU A 520 -34.48 -1.28 -20.28
CA GLU A 520 -35.54 -1.71 -21.20
C GLU A 520 -35.39 -0.99 -22.56
N TYR A 521 -35.10 -1.77 -23.60
CA TYR A 521 -34.98 -1.29 -24.98
C TYR A 521 -36.24 -1.66 -25.78
N SER A 522 -36.52 -0.90 -26.83
CA SER A 522 -37.68 -1.14 -27.71
C SER A 522 -37.21 -1.89 -28.95
N LEU A 523 -37.94 -2.94 -29.34
CA LEU A 523 -37.69 -3.73 -30.54
C LEU A 523 -38.62 -3.28 -31.68
N SER A 524 -38.27 -3.59 -32.93
CA SER A 524 -39.19 -3.57 -34.08
C SER A 524 -38.85 -4.68 -35.07
N GLN A 525 -39.80 -5.09 -35.92
CA GLN A 525 -39.52 -6.06 -36.99
C GLN A 525 -38.57 -5.49 -38.07
N ASP A 526 -38.58 -4.17 -38.27
CA ASP A 526 -37.70 -3.48 -39.24
C ASP A 526 -36.28 -3.19 -38.70
N ASN A 527 -36.07 -3.26 -37.38
CA ASN A 527 -34.75 -3.11 -36.76
C ASN A 527 -34.63 -3.96 -35.48
N LEU A 528 -33.99 -5.12 -35.61
CA LEU A 528 -33.79 -6.10 -34.54
C LEU A 528 -32.50 -5.90 -33.74
N GLN A 529 -31.53 -5.18 -34.32
CA GLN A 529 -30.21 -4.91 -33.75
C GLN A 529 -30.22 -3.57 -33.01
N PHE A 530 -29.59 -3.53 -31.83
CA PHE A 530 -29.52 -2.32 -31.02
C PHE A 530 -28.29 -2.30 -30.11
N ASP A 531 -27.93 -1.10 -29.66
CA ASP A 531 -26.79 -0.88 -28.79
C ASP A 531 -27.23 -0.81 -27.32
N LEU A 532 -26.73 -1.75 -26.52
CA LEU A 532 -26.84 -1.81 -25.07
C LEU A 532 -25.81 -0.85 -24.46
N ASN A 533 -26.29 0.22 -23.83
CA ASN A 533 -25.43 1.34 -23.41
C ASN A 533 -25.17 1.30 -21.89
N LEU A 534 -23.90 1.24 -21.49
CA LEU A 534 -23.45 1.11 -20.09
C LEU A 534 -22.19 1.94 -19.84
N GLY A 535 -22.21 2.78 -18.80
CA GLY A 535 -21.19 3.80 -18.56
C GLY A 535 -21.04 4.73 -19.77
N LYS A 536 -19.88 4.63 -20.44
CA LYS A 536 -19.53 5.36 -21.67
C LYS A 536 -19.44 4.45 -22.92
N TYR A 537 -19.83 3.19 -22.79
CA TYR A 537 -19.69 2.15 -23.82
C TYR A 537 -21.04 1.68 -24.37
N SER A 538 -21.02 1.14 -25.58
CA SER A 538 -22.17 0.69 -26.35
C SER A 538 -21.86 -0.71 -26.90
N PHE A 539 -22.55 -1.72 -26.39
CA PHE A 539 -22.35 -3.13 -26.71
C PHE A 539 -23.43 -3.59 -27.69
N GLU A 540 -23.06 -4.24 -28.79
CA GLU A 540 -24.04 -4.63 -29.81
C GLU A 540 -24.87 -5.86 -29.39
N VAL A 541 -26.19 -5.83 -29.61
CA VAL A 541 -27.10 -6.95 -29.33
C VAL A 541 -27.85 -7.38 -30.59
N ILE A 542 -27.81 -8.68 -30.89
CA ILE A 542 -28.45 -9.28 -32.08
C ILE A 542 -29.31 -10.50 -31.68
N PRO A 543 -30.61 -10.55 -32.02
CA PRO A 543 -31.44 -11.75 -31.85
C PRO A 543 -30.98 -12.92 -32.75
N VAL A 544 -30.92 -14.13 -32.21
CA VAL A 544 -30.40 -15.30 -32.96
C VAL A 544 -31.45 -15.88 -33.91
N GLN A 545 -32.62 -16.24 -33.37
CA GLN A 545 -33.73 -16.84 -34.12
C GLN A 545 -35.00 -16.85 -33.25
N GLY A 546 -36.17 -17.01 -33.89
CA GLY A 546 -37.44 -17.18 -33.17
C GLY A 546 -38.02 -15.89 -32.58
N THR A 547 -37.75 -14.74 -33.20
CA THR A 547 -38.25 -13.41 -32.78
C THR A 547 -39.77 -13.27 -32.75
N GLU A 548 -40.49 -14.17 -33.43
CA GLU A 548 -41.94 -14.34 -33.40
C GLU A 548 -42.45 -15.08 -32.14
N GLU A 549 -41.60 -15.32 -31.14
CA GLU A 549 -41.96 -15.89 -29.83
C GLU A 549 -41.35 -15.09 -28.68
N ASP A 550 -41.93 -15.19 -27.49
CA ASP A 550 -41.43 -14.48 -26.30
C ASP A 550 -40.14 -15.12 -25.78
N ASN A 551 -39.17 -14.29 -25.36
CA ASN A 551 -37.89 -14.66 -24.76
C ASN A 551 -36.91 -15.39 -25.71
N PHE A 552 -36.88 -15.00 -26.98
CA PHE A 552 -35.89 -15.49 -27.94
C PHE A 552 -34.44 -15.31 -27.46
N PRO A 553 -33.49 -16.20 -27.82
CA PRO A 553 -32.07 -16.05 -27.50
C PRO A 553 -31.42 -14.89 -28.26
N ILE A 554 -30.38 -14.31 -27.66
CA ILE A 554 -29.59 -13.21 -28.22
C ILE A 554 -28.10 -13.54 -28.26
N LEU A 555 -27.37 -12.85 -29.11
CA LEU A 555 -25.93 -12.64 -28.99
C LEU A 555 -25.67 -11.22 -28.51
N VAL A 556 -24.56 -11.04 -27.80
CA VAL A 556 -24.07 -9.74 -27.34
C VAL A 556 -22.57 -9.67 -27.62
N ASP A 557 -22.11 -8.57 -28.20
CA ASP A 557 -20.70 -8.19 -28.26
C ASP A 557 -20.25 -7.89 -26.83
N LEU A 558 -19.24 -8.63 -26.36
CA LEU A 558 -18.87 -8.60 -24.94
C LEU A 558 -17.73 -7.64 -24.62
N ASP A 559 -17.04 -7.02 -25.61
CA ASP A 559 -15.90 -6.14 -25.32
C ASP A 559 -15.68 -4.92 -26.23
N THR A 560 -16.60 -4.63 -27.14
CA THR A 560 -16.58 -3.52 -28.10
C THR A 560 -15.41 -3.57 -29.10
N THR A 561 -14.77 -4.72 -29.30
CA THR A 561 -13.67 -4.88 -30.27
C THR A 561 -14.16 -5.25 -31.68
N GLU A 562 -13.27 -5.13 -32.66
CA GLU A 562 -13.60 -5.26 -34.09
C GLU A 562 -13.90 -6.71 -34.50
N LYS A 563 -14.93 -6.90 -35.33
CA LYS A 563 -15.28 -8.18 -35.97
C LYS A 563 -14.07 -8.74 -36.75
N ASN A 564 -13.33 -9.66 -36.13
CA ASN A 564 -12.09 -10.23 -36.69
C ASN A 564 -12.32 -11.29 -37.79
N ILE A 565 -13.22 -10.99 -38.73
CA ILE A 565 -13.44 -11.74 -39.96
C ILE A 565 -12.99 -10.86 -41.12
N LEU A 566 -11.69 -10.92 -41.45
CA LEU A 566 -11.20 -10.46 -42.74
C LEU A 566 -11.74 -11.40 -43.81
N ALA A 567 -12.88 -11.04 -44.43
CA ALA A 567 -13.39 -11.73 -45.59
C ALA A 567 -12.36 -11.71 -46.74
N ASP A 568 -12.31 -12.78 -47.53
CA ASP A 568 -11.29 -12.94 -48.59
C ASP A 568 -11.31 -11.75 -49.58
N PRO A 569 -10.15 -11.19 -49.96
CA PRO A 569 -10.09 -10.01 -50.80
C PRO A 569 -10.65 -10.27 -52.20
N ILE A 570 -11.67 -9.49 -52.58
CA ILE A 570 -12.33 -9.61 -53.88
C ILE A 570 -11.50 -8.85 -54.92
N ILE A 571 -11.10 -9.54 -56.00
CA ILE A 571 -10.52 -8.89 -57.19
C ILE A 571 -11.60 -8.86 -58.28
N THR A 572 -11.86 -7.69 -58.85
CA THR A 572 -12.79 -7.55 -59.98
C THR A 572 -12.37 -6.46 -60.97
N THR A 573 -12.77 -6.63 -62.23
CA THR A 573 -12.41 -5.80 -63.38
C THR A 573 -13.68 -5.32 -64.06
N PHE A 574 -13.79 -4.00 -64.29
CA PHE A 574 -14.97 -3.39 -64.90
C PHE A 574 -14.58 -2.22 -65.80
N LEU A 575 -15.50 -1.84 -66.70
CA LEU A 575 -15.30 -0.86 -67.77
C LEU A 575 -15.55 0.58 -67.29
N GLU A 576 -14.99 1.57 -68.00
CA GLU A 576 -15.29 2.98 -67.75
C GLU A 576 -16.81 3.25 -67.89
N SER A 577 -17.36 3.98 -66.91
CA SER A 577 -18.80 4.20 -66.67
C SER A 577 -19.63 2.99 -66.22
N GLU A 578 -19.05 1.79 -66.09
CA GLU A 578 -19.73 0.62 -65.54
C GLU A 578 -19.95 0.77 -64.03
N GLN A 579 -21.11 0.28 -63.55
CA GLN A 579 -21.50 0.23 -62.16
C GLN A 579 -21.84 -1.22 -61.80
N THR A 580 -21.27 -1.71 -60.70
CA THR A 580 -21.40 -3.08 -60.21
C THR A 580 -21.64 -3.09 -58.69
N GLU A 581 -21.90 -4.27 -58.12
CA GLU A 581 -22.09 -4.46 -56.69
C GLU A 581 -21.20 -5.62 -56.22
N VAL A 582 -20.45 -5.40 -55.14
CA VAL A 582 -19.70 -6.46 -54.45
C VAL A 582 -20.28 -6.66 -53.05
N TRP A 583 -20.17 -7.88 -52.56
CA TRP A 583 -20.73 -8.31 -51.28
C TRP A 583 -19.62 -8.88 -50.41
N PHE A 584 -19.49 -8.39 -49.19
CA PHE A 584 -18.65 -8.99 -48.15
C PHE A 584 -19.59 -9.57 -47.08
N GLU A 585 -19.68 -10.89 -47.02
CA GLU A 585 -20.74 -11.63 -46.32
C GLU A 585 -22.16 -11.15 -46.71
N GLU A 586 -22.77 -10.27 -45.90
CA GLU A 586 -24.11 -9.69 -46.13
C GLU A 586 -24.09 -8.16 -46.39
N GLU A 587 -22.94 -7.49 -46.21
CA GLU A 587 -22.73 -6.07 -46.53
C GLU A 587 -22.60 -5.85 -48.04
N LYS A 588 -23.21 -4.78 -48.57
CA LYS A 588 -23.28 -4.52 -50.02
C LYS A 588 -22.68 -3.17 -50.41
N TYR A 589 -21.64 -3.22 -51.24
CA TYR A 589 -20.95 -2.04 -51.74
C TYR A 589 -21.26 -1.82 -53.23
N THR A 590 -21.88 -0.69 -53.56
CA THR A 590 -22.10 -0.25 -54.94
C THR A 590 -20.85 0.48 -55.45
N LEU A 591 -20.24 -0.05 -56.50
CA LEU A 591 -18.98 0.43 -57.09
C LEU A 591 -19.20 0.96 -58.50
N LYS A 592 -18.50 2.02 -58.90
CA LYS A 592 -18.60 2.57 -60.26
C LYS A 592 -17.30 3.20 -60.76
N LEU A 593 -16.82 2.76 -61.92
CA LEU A 593 -15.58 3.26 -62.51
C LEU A 593 -15.87 4.54 -63.28
N MET A 594 -15.60 5.68 -62.64
CA MET A 594 -15.99 7.00 -63.15
C MET A 594 -15.07 7.54 -64.24
N TYR A 595 -13.83 7.03 -64.36
CA TYR A 595 -12.83 7.52 -65.30
C TYR A 595 -11.65 6.54 -65.45
N VAL A 596 -11.09 6.42 -66.66
CA VAL A 596 -9.84 5.70 -66.97
C VAL A 596 -8.99 6.51 -67.97
N ASP A 597 -7.69 6.66 -67.69
CA ASP A 597 -6.67 7.13 -68.65
C ASP A 597 -5.43 6.19 -68.63
N PRO A 598 -4.40 6.39 -69.49
CA PRO A 598 -3.21 5.53 -69.54
C PRO A 598 -2.37 5.41 -68.25
N THR A 599 -2.69 6.19 -67.21
CA THR A 599 -1.91 6.30 -65.97
C THR A 599 -2.80 6.31 -64.72
N TYR A 600 -4.05 6.76 -64.82
CA TYR A 600 -4.95 6.99 -63.68
C TYR A 600 -6.38 6.50 -63.87
N VAL A 601 -7.02 6.16 -62.75
CA VAL A 601 -8.46 5.84 -62.65
C VAL A 601 -9.16 6.74 -61.62
N LYS A 602 -10.50 6.84 -61.69
CA LYS A 602 -11.32 7.31 -60.55
C LYS A 602 -12.48 6.36 -60.30
N LEU A 603 -12.72 6.05 -59.04
CA LEU A 603 -13.81 5.19 -58.57
C LEU A 603 -14.86 6.03 -57.80
N GLU A 604 -16.09 5.55 -57.78
CA GLU A 604 -17.16 5.98 -56.89
C GLU A 604 -17.64 4.75 -56.09
N VAL A 605 -17.74 4.87 -54.76
CA VAL A 605 -18.04 3.80 -53.80
C VAL A 605 -19.16 4.28 -52.90
N ASN A 606 -20.32 3.63 -52.94
CA ASN A 606 -21.52 4.04 -52.21
C ASN A 606 -21.91 5.53 -52.42
N GLY A 607 -21.54 6.11 -53.57
CA GLY A 607 -21.74 7.51 -53.94
C GLY A 607 -20.59 8.47 -53.61
N GLU A 608 -19.59 8.03 -52.83
CA GLU A 608 -18.39 8.78 -52.46
C GLU A 608 -17.28 8.61 -53.51
N LYS A 609 -16.54 9.66 -53.86
CA LYS A 609 -15.65 9.69 -55.05
C LYS A 609 -14.17 9.75 -54.70
N THR A 610 -13.36 8.93 -55.37
CA THR A 610 -11.90 8.97 -55.21
C THR A 610 -11.26 10.14 -55.96
N ASP A 611 -10.03 10.46 -55.55
CA ASP A 611 -9.11 11.17 -56.43
C ASP A 611 -8.53 10.29 -57.55
N LYS A 612 -7.69 10.87 -58.42
CA LYS A 612 -7.01 10.08 -59.47
C LYS A 612 -6.01 9.13 -58.82
N LEU A 613 -6.27 7.84 -58.91
CA LEU A 613 -5.41 6.77 -58.40
C LEU A 613 -4.57 6.21 -59.56
N SER A 614 -3.26 6.02 -59.38
CA SER A 614 -2.44 5.27 -60.34
C SER A 614 -2.32 3.79 -59.94
N LEU A 615 -1.76 2.98 -60.85
CA LEU A 615 -1.43 1.57 -60.59
C LEU A 615 -0.64 1.42 -59.26
N GLY A 616 -1.02 0.44 -58.44
CA GLY A 616 -0.42 0.19 -57.12
C GLY A 616 -0.73 1.25 -56.05
N ASN A 617 -1.70 2.14 -56.26
CA ASN A 617 -2.21 3.00 -55.20
C ASN A 617 -3.26 2.25 -54.36
N THR A 618 -3.18 2.42 -53.04
CA THR A 618 -4.19 1.97 -52.08
C THR A 618 -4.93 3.17 -51.49
N ILE A 619 -6.26 3.10 -51.38
CA ILE A 619 -7.11 4.12 -50.73
C ILE A 619 -8.08 3.48 -49.74
N LYS A 620 -8.54 4.25 -48.74
CA LYS A 620 -9.63 3.87 -47.83
C LYS A 620 -10.82 4.81 -48.06
N ILE A 621 -11.98 4.27 -48.41
CA ILE A 621 -13.18 5.04 -48.80
C ILE A 621 -14.44 4.17 -48.68
N GLY A 622 -15.57 4.74 -48.23
CA GLY A 622 -16.87 4.06 -48.24
C GLY A 622 -16.95 2.70 -47.52
N GLY A 623 -16.07 2.41 -46.56
CA GLY A 623 -15.97 1.13 -45.84
C GLY A 623 -14.93 0.14 -46.37
N LEU A 624 -14.23 0.43 -47.47
CA LEU A 624 -13.28 -0.48 -48.12
C LEU A 624 -11.85 0.04 -48.14
N GLU A 625 -10.87 -0.87 -48.08
CA GLU A 625 -9.50 -0.66 -48.57
C GLU A 625 -9.41 -1.17 -50.02
N ILE A 626 -8.95 -0.30 -50.93
CA ILE A 626 -9.03 -0.54 -52.38
C ILE A 626 -7.67 -0.31 -53.01
N GLU A 627 -7.13 -1.30 -53.71
CA GLU A 627 -5.87 -1.23 -54.45
C GLU A 627 -6.11 -1.30 -55.97
N VAL A 628 -5.43 -0.44 -56.74
CA VAL A 628 -5.46 -0.47 -58.21
C VAL A 628 -4.47 -1.51 -58.74
N VAL A 629 -4.99 -2.67 -59.16
CA VAL A 629 -4.20 -3.83 -59.61
C VAL A 629 -3.83 -3.76 -61.10
N GLU A 630 -4.68 -3.15 -61.93
CA GLU A 630 -4.44 -3.01 -63.37
C GLU A 630 -5.16 -1.79 -63.94
N ILE A 631 -4.58 -1.15 -64.96
CA ILE A 631 -5.22 -0.11 -65.78
C ILE A 631 -5.05 -0.49 -67.25
N LEU A 632 -6.16 -0.70 -67.95
CA LEU A 632 -6.18 -1.07 -69.38
C LEU A 632 -6.88 0.03 -70.17
N TYR A 633 -6.10 0.78 -70.97
CA TYR A 633 -6.59 1.91 -71.76
C TYR A 633 -6.14 1.82 -73.22
N GLN A 634 -7.07 2.04 -74.16
CA GLN A 634 -6.82 1.94 -75.59
C GLN A 634 -7.38 3.14 -76.34
N SER A 635 -6.50 4.04 -76.81
CA SER A 635 -6.83 5.39 -77.30
C SER A 635 -7.54 5.49 -78.66
N TYR A 636 -8.08 4.38 -79.20
CA TYR A 636 -8.82 4.36 -80.47
C TYR A 636 -10.33 4.23 -80.24
N ALA A 637 -11.14 4.65 -81.22
CA ALA A 637 -12.59 4.60 -81.09
C ALA A 637 -13.09 3.14 -80.94
N GLY A 638 -13.73 2.84 -79.80
CA GLY A 638 -14.13 1.48 -79.44
C GLY A 638 -13.04 0.63 -78.78
N GLY A 639 -11.91 1.23 -78.39
CA GLY A 639 -10.90 0.60 -77.56
C GLY A 639 -11.40 0.34 -76.13
N VAL A 640 -10.79 -0.64 -75.45
CA VAL A 640 -11.14 -0.98 -74.06
C VAL A 640 -10.58 0.06 -73.10
N HIS A 641 -11.45 0.61 -72.26
CA HIS A 641 -11.13 1.40 -71.07
C HIS A 641 -11.63 0.61 -69.85
N ALA A 642 -10.73 0.01 -69.09
CA ALA A 642 -11.05 -0.85 -67.94
C ALA A 642 -10.01 -0.70 -66.83
N ALA A 643 -10.36 -1.10 -65.61
CA ALA A 643 -9.41 -1.25 -64.52
C ALA A 643 -9.76 -2.44 -63.63
N SER A 644 -8.73 -3.08 -63.10
CA SER A 644 -8.82 -4.19 -62.16
C SER A 644 -8.47 -3.68 -60.77
N PHE A 645 -9.30 -3.97 -59.78
CA PHE A 645 -9.14 -3.51 -58.39
C PHE A 645 -9.20 -4.70 -57.44
N LEU A 646 -8.41 -4.64 -56.36
CA LEU A 646 -8.52 -5.52 -55.20
C LEU A 646 -9.22 -4.75 -54.08
N PHE A 647 -10.30 -5.31 -53.56
CA PHE A 647 -11.09 -4.78 -52.47
C PHE A 647 -10.89 -5.64 -51.22
N LYS A 648 -10.75 -4.97 -50.07
CA LYS A 648 -10.90 -5.57 -48.74
C LYS A 648 -11.95 -4.76 -48.00
N GLU A 649 -12.77 -5.43 -47.21
CA GLU A 649 -13.54 -4.78 -46.16
C GLU A 649 -12.58 -4.16 -45.13
N LEU A 650 -12.90 -2.95 -44.64
CA LEU A 650 -12.26 -2.41 -43.44
C LEU A 650 -12.97 -2.98 -42.21
N PRO A 651 -12.27 -3.22 -41.09
CA PRO A 651 -12.90 -3.68 -39.87
C PRO A 651 -14.07 -2.79 -39.45
N SER A 652 -15.21 -3.42 -39.14
CA SER A 652 -16.37 -2.77 -38.57
C SER A 652 -16.29 -2.79 -37.04
N ASN A 653 -16.51 -1.65 -36.39
CA ASN A 653 -16.72 -1.53 -34.95
C ASN A 653 -18.12 -2.03 -34.52
N LYS A 654 -18.64 -3.04 -35.24
CA LYS A 654 -19.95 -3.68 -35.11
C LYS A 654 -19.84 -5.11 -35.64
N GLY A 655 -20.52 -6.05 -34.98
CA GLY A 655 -20.45 -7.49 -35.20
C GLY A 655 -20.07 -8.25 -33.93
N ILE A 656 -20.72 -9.39 -33.70
CA ILE A 656 -20.41 -10.29 -32.57
C ILE A 656 -19.10 -11.04 -32.88
N GLY A 657 -18.12 -10.95 -31.99
CA GLY A 657 -16.86 -11.69 -32.13
C GLY A 657 -16.95 -13.16 -31.67
N LYS A 658 -15.80 -13.73 -31.29
CA LYS A 658 -15.69 -15.08 -30.70
C LYS A 658 -14.76 -15.11 -29.48
N ASP A 659 -14.44 -13.93 -28.96
CA ASP A 659 -13.43 -13.74 -27.93
C ASP A 659 -14.00 -13.93 -26.52
N GLN A 660 -13.11 -14.00 -25.55
CA GLN A 660 -13.42 -14.30 -24.15
C GLN A 660 -12.83 -13.20 -23.27
N PRO A 661 -13.52 -12.04 -23.16
CA PRO A 661 -12.97 -10.89 -22.49
C PRO A 661 -12.73 -11.13 -20.99
N PRO A 662 -11.78 -10.41 -20.38
CA PRO A 662 -11.64 -10.41 -18.93
C PRO A 662 -12.80 -9.67 -18.27
N VAL A 663 -12.98 -9.94 -16.98
CA VAL A 663 -13.65 -8.99 -16.08
C VAL A 663 -12.62 -8.01 -15.54
N ILE A 664 -12.95 -6.72 -15.56
CA ILE A 664 -12.18 -5.62 -15.01
C ILE A 664 -12.92 -5.06 -13.81
N ASP A 665 -12.28 -5.10 -12.63
CA ASP A 665 -12.79 -4.42 -11.44
C ASP A 665 -12.68 -2.90 -11.60
N ASN A 666 -13.50 -2.13 -10.88
CA ASN A 666 -13.43 -0.68 -10.83
C ASN A 666 -12.02 -0.10 -10.56
N TYR A 667 -11.17 -0.82 -9.81
CA TYR A 667 -9.76 -0.46 -9.58
C TYR A 667 -8.79 -1.00 -10.64
N GLY A 668 -9.26 -1.42 -11.82
CA GLY A 668 -8.44 -1.78 -12.97
C GLY A 668 -7.88 -3.21 -12.98
N THR A 669 -8.08 -4.01 -11.93
CA THR A 669 -7.57 -5.39 -11.90
C THR A 669 -8.20 -6.23 -13.01
N LYS A 670 -7.37 -7.05 -13.68
CA LYS A 670 -7.81 -7.96 -14.73
C LYS A 670 -8.00 -9.36 -14.19
N ILE A 671 -9.25 -9.81 -14.18
CA ILE A 671 -9.69 -11.17 -13.85
C ILE A 671 -9.94 -11.92 -15.16
N GLY A 672 -9.05 -12.86 -15.47
CA GLY A 672 -9.17 -13.77 -16.62
C GLY A 672 -9.60 -15.17 -16.20
N PHE A 673 -10.11 -15.94 -17.16
CA PHE A 673 -10.58 -17.31 -16.96
C PHE A 673 -9.90 -18.29 -17.93
N SER A 674 -9.96 -19.59 -17.62
CA SER A 674 -9.51 -20.64 -18.55
C SER A 674 -10.26 -20.57 -19.88
N HIS A 675 -9.51 -20.71 -20.99
CA HIS A 675 -10.05 -20.60 -22.35
C HIS A 675 -11.10 -21.67 -22.65
N TYR A 676 -12.27 -21.23 -23.10
CA TYR A 676 -13.37 -22.13 -23.47
C TYR A 676 -13.19 -22.68 -24.88
N PRO A 677 -13.39 -23.99 -25.13
CA PRO A 677 -13.27 -24.58 -26.47
C PRO A 677 -14.15 -23.86 -27.51
N ALA A 678 -13.79 -23.95 -28.78
CA ALA A 678 -14.45 -23.25 -29.88
C ALA A 678 -15.83 -23.80 -30.30
N SER A 679 -16.41 -24.71 -29.51
CA SER A 679 -17.76 -25.25 -29.73
C SER A 679 -18.83 -24.31 -29.21
N GLU A 680 -19.87 -24.08 -30.02
CA GLU A 680 -21.06 -23.24 -29.75
C GLU A 680 -22.03 -23.87 -28.72
N SER A 681 -21.50 -24.40 -27.60
CA SER A 681 -22.26 -25.18 -26.61
C SER A 681 -21.55 -25.27 -25.26
N PHE A 682 -22.32 -25.31 -24.18
CA PHE A 682 -21.82 -25.49 -22.81
C PHE A 682 -21.25 -26.89 -22.57
N VAL A 683 -19.95 -27.07 -22.82
CA VAL A 683 -19.21 -28.29 -22.50
C VAL A 683 -19.10 -28.46 -20.97
N PRO A 684 -19.40 -29.65 -20.40
CA PRO A 684 -19.17 -29.92 -18.99
C PRO A 684 -17.68 -29.85 -18.65
N LEU A 685 -17.30 -28.99 -17.70
CA LEU A 685 -15.91 -28.82 -17.27
C LEU A 685 -15.59 -29.71 -16.06
N THR A 686 -14.34 -30.15 -15.94
CA THR A 686 -13.82 -30.89 -14.77
C THR A 686 -12.90 -30.01 -13.91
N ASP A 687 -12.18 -29.08 -14.53
CA ASP A 687 -11.46 -27.99 -13.87
C ASP A 687 -11.65 -26.65 -14.61
N PHE A 688 -11.42 -25.55 -13.89
CA PHE A 688 -11.55 -24.17 -14.36
C PHE A 688 -10.57 -23.31 -13.57
N SER A 689 -9.83 -22.44 -14.24
CA SER A 689 -8.86 -21.56 -13.60
C SER A 689 -9.26 -20.11 -13.70
N LEU A 690 -9.11 -19.38 -12.59
CA LEU A 690 -9.25 -17.94 -12.52
C LEU A 690 -7.86 -17.33 -12.30
N THR A 691 -7.50 -16.32 -13.08
CA THR A 691 -6.22 -15.60 -12.99
C THR A 691 -6.49 -14.13 -12.69
N ILE A 692 -5.79 -13.53 -11.72
CA ILE A 692 -5.91 -12.12 -11.35
C ILE A 692 -4.56 -11.42 -11.57
N THR A 693 -4.59 -10.23 -12.18
CA THR A 693 -3.41 -9.42 -12.52
C THR A 693 -3.69 -7.92 -12.42
N ALA A 694 -2.65 -7.09 -12.31
CA ALA A 694 -2.75 -5.66 -12.67
C ALA A 694 -2.27 -5.52 -14.14
N PRO A 695 -3.12 -5.03 -15.07
CA PRO A 695 -2.76 -4.84 -16.47
C PRO A 695 -2.18 -3.45 -16.78
N ASN A 696 -2.57 -2.43 -16.00
CA ASN A 696 -2.11 -1.06 -16.13
C ASN A 696 -0.72 -0.89 -15.52
N GLY A 697 0.15 -0.14 -16.17
CA GLY A 697 1.49 0.18 -15.66
C GLY A 697 1.47 1.21 -14.53
N ASP A 698 0.53 2.15 -14.56
CA ASP A 698 0.49 3.29 -13.61
C ASP A 698 -0.03 2.88 -12.20
N ASP A 699 -0.51 1.65 -12.03
CA ASP A 699 -0.97 1.10 -10.74
C ASP A 699 0.21 0.84 -9.76
N TYR A 700 1.45 0.73 -10.27
CA TYR A 700 2.65 0.30 -9.54
C TYR A 700 3.90 1.12 -9.92
N ASP A 701 5.05 0.87 -9.29
CA ASP A 701 6.33 1.52 -9.60
C ASP A 701 7.20 0.65 -10.54
N ASN A 702 8.03 -0.23 -9.97
CA ASN A 702 9.07 -0.97 -10.70
C ASN A 702 8.88 -2.49 -10.66
N GLN A 703 8.30 -3.07 -9.59
CA GLN A 703 7.93 -4.49 -9.58
C GLN A 703 6.48 -4.67 -10.05
N LYS A 704 6.30 -5.34 -11.20
CA LYS A 704 4.97 -5.73 -11.69
C LYS A 704 4.20 -6.50 -10.58
N PRO A 705 2.91 -6.17 -10.34
CA PRO A 705 2.02 -6.91 -9.45
C PRO A 705 1.95 -8.39 -9.80
N SER A 706 2.13 -9.24 -8.79
CA SER A 706 2.13 -10.69 -8.94
C SER A 706 0.89 -11.24 -9.65
N GLU A 707 1.09 -12.21 -10.55
CA GLU A 707 -0.01 -12.97 -11.15
C GLU A 707 -0.53 -14.00 -10.13
N ILE A 708 -1.80 -13.92 -9.77
CA ILE A 708 -2.48 -14.89 -8.91
C ILE A 708 -3.22 -15.89 -9.80
N LYS A 709 -3.13 -17.18 -9.52
CA LYS A 709 -3.90 -18.22 -10.21
C LYS A 709 -4.55 -19.21 -9.24
N LEU A 710 -5.86 -19.37 -9.39
CA LEU A 710 -6.69 -20.32 -8.66
C LEU A 710 -7.18 -21.41 -9.62
N ILE A 711 -7.33 -22.65 -9.14
CA ILE A 711 -7.94 -23.75 -9.91
C ILE A 711 -9.04 -24.41 -9.08
N LEU A 712 -10.27 -24.29 -9.55
CA LEU A 712 -11.43 -24.99 -9.03
C LEU A 712 -11.58 -26.34 -9.75
N LYS A 713 -11.99 -27.39 -9.03
CA LYS A 713 -12.29 -28.70 -9.62
C LYS A 713 -13.57 -29.31 -9.09
N ALA A 714 -14.25 -30.07 -9.95
CA ALA A 714 -15.34 -30.95 -9.53
C ALA A 714 -14.83 -32.08 -8.63
N ALA A 715 -15.67 -32.52 -7.71
CA ALA A 715 -15.45 -33.70 -6.88
C ALA A 715 -16.73 -34.55 -6.76
N GLU A 716 -16.60 -35.75 -6.18
CA GLU A 716 -17.73 -36.66 -5.98
C GLU A 716 -18.84 -36.07 -5.11
N GLY A 717 -20.09 -36.51 -5.36
CA GLY A 717 -21.27 -35.98 -4.68
C GLY A 717 -21.73 -34.60 -5.16
N ALA A 718 -21.39 -34.22 -6.39
CA ALA A 718 -21.66 -32.88 -6.97
C ALA A 718 -21.06 -31.74 -6.13
N LYS A 719 -19.80 -31.93 -5.71
CA LYS A 719 -19.02 -30.91 -5.00
C LYS A 719 -18.09 -30.16 -5.94
N ILE A 720 -17.64 -28.98 -5.51
CA ILE A 720 -16.57 -28.21 -6.13
C ILE A 720 -15.71 -27.55 -5.04
N ASP A 721 -14.40 -27.42 -5.27
CA ASP A 721 -13.46 -26.83 -4.31
C ASP A 721 -12.24 -26.18 -4.99
N ILE A 722 -11.54 -25.29 -4.30
CA ILE A 722 -10.26 -24.69 -4.73
C ILE A 722 -9.13 -25.70 -4.47
N THR A 723 -8.64 -26.36 -5.51
CA THR A 723 -7.60 -27.40 -5.38
C THR A 723 -6.17 -26.90 -5.54
N SER A 724 -5.99 -25.65 -5.99
CA SER A 724 -4.67 -25.05 -6.19
C SER A 724 -4.72 -23.54 -6.08
N PHE A 725 -3.71 -22.98 -5.42
CA PHE A 725 -3.36 -21.57 -5.43
C PHE A 725 -1.89 -21.43 -5.87
N ALA A 726 -1.64 -20.54 -6.82
CA ALA A 726 -0.30 -20.15 -7.25
C ALA A 726 -0.16 -18.62 -7.30
N MET A 727 1.06 -18.14 -7.08
CA MET A 727 1.44 -16.74 -7.28
C MET A 727 2.77 -16.68 -8.05
N ASP A 728 2.79 -15.96 -9.17
CA ASP A 728 3.92 -15.91 -10.12
C ASP A 728 4.36 -17.31 -10.58
N GLY A 729 3.39 -18.20 -10.80
CA GLY A 729 3.59 -19.61 -11.13
C GLY A 729 4.03 -20.51 -9.98
N ASN A 730 4.41 -19.96 -8.82
CA ASN A 730 4.83 -20.71 -7.64
C ASN A 730 3.62 -21.16 -6.82
N LEU A 731 3.54 -22.46 -6.50
CA LEU A 731 2.46 -23.03 -5.70
C LEU A 731 2.64 -22.70 -4.20
N ASN A 732 1.52 -22.52 -3.49
CA ASN A 732 1.47 -22.45 -2.02
C ASN A 732 2.37 -21.36 -1.38
N THR A 733 2.44 -20.17 -1.99
CA THR A 733 3.23 -19.04 -1.49
C THR A 733 2.60 -18.30 -0.29
N LEU A 734 1.43 -18.73 0.20
CA LEU A 734 0.78 -18.14 1.38
C LEU A 734 1.32 -18.76 2.68
N ILE A 735 1.38 -17.96 3.74
CA ILE A 735 1.81 -18.37 5.09
C ILE A 735 0.59 -18.75 5.92
N THR A 736 0.57 -19.96 6.47
CA THR A 736 -0.43 -20.41 7.46
C THR A 736 0.12 -20.18 8.88
N PRO A 737 -0.51 -19.35 9.73
CA PRO A 737 -0.10 -19.19 11.13
C PRO A 737 -0.31 -20.48 11.93
N VAL A 738 0.57 -20.76 12.89
CA VAL A 738 0.50 -22.00 13.71
C VAL A 738 -0.76 -22.04 14.58
N ASN A 739 -1.30 -20.88 14.94
CA ASN A 739 -2.55 -20.70 15.68
C ASN A 739 -3.81 -20.69 14.80
N GLU A 740 -3.67 -20.58 13.47
CA GLU A 740 -4.78 -20.48 12.51
C GLU A 740 -4.60 -21.47 11.34
N PRO A 741 -4.60 -22.79 11.61
CA PRO A 741 -4.21 -23.83 10.64
C PRO A 741 -5.14 -23.98 9.43
N THR A 742 -6.24 -23.23 9.38
CA THR A 742 -7.22 -23.18 8.28
C THR A 742 -7.20 -21.85 7.52
N ILE A 743 -6.26 -20.94 7.82
CA ILE A 743 -6.15 -19.63 7.18
C ILE A 743 -4.71 -19.44 6.69
N ALA A 744 -4.52 -19.32 5.37
CA ALA A 744 -3.26 -18.95 4.76
C ALA A 744 -3.33 -17.51 4.23
N SER A 745 -2.34 -16.67 4.53
CA SER A 745 -2.31 -15.25 4.15
C SER A 745 -0.99 -14.83 3.51
N GLY A 746 -1.02 -13.71 2.80
CA GLY A 746 0.15 -13.06 2.21
C GLY A 746 -0.23 -11.73 1.56
N TYR A 747 0.70 -11.13 0.83
CA TYR A 747 0.46 -9.94 0.00
C TYR A 747 1.02 -10.15 -1.41
N THR A 748 0.47 -9.42 -2.39
CA THR A 748 1.13 -9.20 -3.70
C THR A 748 2.20 -8.12 -3.59
N SER A 749 3.05 -7.94 -4.61
CA SER A 749 3.96 -6.78 -4.74
C SER A 749 3.23 -5.43 -4.79
N LEU A 750 1.93 -5.43 -5.13
CA LEU A 750 1.04 -4.27 -5.02
C LEU A 750 0.65 -3.95 -3.55
N GLY A 751 1.00 -4.80 -2.59
CA GLY A 751 0.63 -4.67 -1.17
C GLY A 751 -0.85 -4.94 -0.86
N GLY A 752 -1.60 -5.49 -1.82
CA GLY A 752 -2.95 -6.02 -1.60
C GLY A 752 -2.93 -7.34 -0.84
N LYS A 753 -3.83 -7.53 0.14
CA LYS A 753 -3.79 -8.69 1.04
C LYS A 753 -4.52 -9.89 0.42
N LEU A 754 -3.85 -11.04 0.45
CA LEU A 754 -4.37 -12.35 0.05
C LEU A 754 -4.78 -13.14 1.30
N THR A 755 -5.90 -13.86 1.23
CA THR A 755 -6.33 -14.79 2.27
C THR A 755 -7.08 -15.97 1.65
N LEU A 756 -6.61 -17.18 1.91
CA LEU A 756 -7.23 -18.45 1.54
C LEU A 756 -7.64 -19.18 2.82
N THR A 757 -8.93 -19.50 2.95
CA THR A 757 -9.49 -20.21 4.11
C THR A 757 -9.87 -21.62 3.70
N THR A 758 -9.35 -22.64 4.39
CA THR A 758 -9.52 -24.07 4.10
C THR A 758 -10.18 -24.80 5.29
N PRO A 759 -11.50 -24.66 5.49
CA PRO A 759 -12.22 -25.34 6.56
C PRO A 759 -12.36 -26.85 6.29
N GLN A 760 -12.53 -27.65 7.34
CA GLN A 760 -12.52 -29.13 7.23
C GLN A 760 -13.73 -29.70 6.47
N ASP A 761 -14.92 -29.15 6.71
CA ASP A 761 -16.21 -29.74 6.27
C ASP A 761 -16.98 -28.82 5.30
N SER A 762 -16.30 -27.90 4.63
CA SER A 762 -16.87 -26.95 3.65
C SER A 762 -15.80 -26.56 2.61
N PRO A 763 -16.18 -26.03 1.43
CA PRO A 763 -15.20 -25.64 0.41
C PRO A 763 -14.33 -24.48 0.87
N ALA A 764 -13.16 -24.34 0.27
CA ALA A 764 -12.24 -23.25 0.57
C ALA A 764 -12.76 -21.91 0.00
N GLU A 765 -12.54 -20.81 0.73
CA GLU A 765 -12.82 -19.45 0.25
C GLU A 765 -11.53 -18.65 0.04
N PHE A 766 -11.50 -17.80 -0.98
CA PHE A 766 -10.37 -16.92 -1.26
C PHE A 766 -10.80 -15.45 -1.32
N ILE A 767 -10.01 -14.57 -0.73
CA ILE A 767 -10.17 -13.10 -0.78
C ILE A 767 -8.83 -12.49 -1.23
N TYR A 768 -8.90 -11.56 -2.17
CA TYR A 768 -7.83 -10.62 -2.48
C TYR A 768 -8.35 -9.19 -2.32
N GLY A 769 -7.87 -8.49 -1.30
CA GLY A 769 -8.09 -7.06 -1.15
C GLY A 769 -7.17 -6.29 -2.09
N TYR A 770 -7.63 -6.07 -3.33
CA TYR A 770 -6.92 -5.30 -4.35
C TYR A 770 -7.01 -3.80 -4.01
N PRO A 771 -5.89 -3.09 -3.85
CA PRO A 771 -5.94 -1.69 -3.46
C PRO A 771 -6.12 -0.76 -4.67
N GLU A 772 -6.71 0.41 -4.44
CA GLU A 772 -6.87 1.49 -5.44
C GLU A 772 -5.52 1.96 -6.02
N LYS A 773 -4.44 1.82 -5.24
CA LYS A 773 -3.06 2.18 -5.56
C LYS A 773 -2.10 1.23 -4.83
N GLN A 774 -0.87 1.09 -5.30
CA GLN A 774 0.15 0.31 -4.60
C GLN A 774 0.29 0.69 -3.12
N ARG A 775 0.18 -0.30 -2.23
CA ARG A 775 0.34 -0.12 -0.78
C ARG A 775 1.80 -0.25 -0.36
N LEU A 776 2.41 0.88 -0.01
CA LEU A 776 3.87 1.00 0.11
C LEU A 776 4.36 0.82 1.55
N PRO A 777 5.34 -0.06 1.80
CA PRO A 777 6.11 -0.08 3.03
C PRO A 777 6.78 1.26 3.38
N LYS A 778 6.43 1.83 4.53
CA LYS A 778 7.07 3.04 5.07
C LYS A 778 8.25 2.65 5.94
N VAL A 779 9.46 2.77 5.42
CA VAL A 779 10.71 2.57 6.19
C VAL A 779 11.38 3.93 6.43
N LYS A 780 11.84 4.15 7.65
CA LYS A 780 12.54 5.35 8.07
C LYS A 780 13.90 5.02 8.66
N ILE A 781 14.91 5.80 8.30
CA ILE A 781 16.16 5.87 9.05
C ILE A 781 16.05 7.10 9.95
N ILE A 782 15.95 6.86 11.25
CA ILE A 782 15.77 7.90 12.26
C ILE A 782 17.11 8.23 12.90
N ALA A 783 17.30 9.49 13.28
CA ALA A 783 18.47 9.96 14.03
C ALA A 783 18.06 11.01 15.06
N PHE A 784 18.94 11.30 16.01
CA PHE A 784 18.68 12.26 17.08
C PHE A 784 19.79 13.32 17.14
N SER A 785 19.42 14.60 16.98
CA SER A 785 20.37 15.68 16.64
C SER A 785 21.12 16.31 17.84
#